data_AF-A0A182FKG2-F1
#
_entry.id   AF-A0A182FKG2-F1
#
_cell.length_a   1.000
_cell.length_b   1.000
_cell.length_c   1.000
_cell.angle_alpha   90.00
_cell.angle_beta   90.00
_cell.angle_gamma   90.00
#
_symmetry.space_group_name_H-M   'P 1'
#
loop_
_entity.id
_entity.type
_entity.pdbx_description
1 polymer ?
#
loop_
_entity_poly.entity_id
_entity_poly.type
_entity_poly.pdbx_seq_one_letter_code
_entity_poly.pdbx_strand_id
1 'polypeptide(L)'
;MRQQQTGLTKVQSAAEHCDEQRALGREILEEKMEKLQSFLARYVNNLISVITNDTSVHQTSQMVVEDVLESWRMILVFLACSMIASLILITMLRWIAKPLVWVSIIGVITALSYGVYYSYTEYRKISANPVAAHVNVSPNLSSLVSSWFKSDRTWLWILIVLSIVLVVLLLVVLVLRKRIVIAIALIKEGSKAVSASFSTVFFPIVPWILQAGVIVFSVVVLLFLASIGDPVHRVSGLNSSTSCVCSNGYKEGDICDPSVFNEQCRDVNVGTYARCVDAACHFQNVDTPTIVGYFHAVNVLGFFWGVCFVSAFSEMVLAFTFATWYWTRPKARLPFFVLTRGVTRTIFFHLGTIAFGSLIIAICKIIRAMLEYLDHKLKKYDNGVTRAILCCCRCFFWCLESFLKFLNTNAYIMCAIYGKNFCSSARDAFGLLTRNILRAIALDKVTGFLFFLSKLLLACGMAAVTYTFFDSEIPKTPLNYPFVPAVLVFLGTYVIASIFFSVYSVAVDTLFLCFLIVTRPHYQLDDLNSAFNYFKPKTHFFQEALESMREVDTKSCLSGLFPIFKWLPEYSFPSDFIGDLISGLTVGVMHIPQGMGYALLANMPPITGIYTAFFPVFIYFLFGTSRHNSMGTLAVVSIMTGKVVYNHSGEGSNYSNLEVGTALCFLVGLIQLVMCLLRMGVASFLLSEALVSGFTTGAAVYVFTSQMKDILGVTLPPLGSRFEIVYTYYELGKKIPEANLMNVAIAACAIIILLINNEIIKPRLAKVCIIPIPIQLILVVSGTLLSIQFNLKDNFGMKVVGTIPQGLPAPKLPNFDILPEILMESITVAVVGYTVSVSLGIIFAKKENYEIGFNQELLALGAGNLFGSFFSCYPFAASLSRAAIQYLAGGKTQITGLVSCSLLAVVLLYVASFFQPLPRCILASIIAVSVQGLLMQAKDLPKFWRQGFFDGVTWLLTFVSVVFISIDIGLLVGFALSISSIFVRALKPYMCQMGNVANSDVYLDLTRYQGLIEHRGIKIIHYAGGLHFASRATFKNTVCQFLGINLTEEIKRQKDPEFCRADDAIHFLILDFTALSYIDPSAISTFKQFTKELESIGIQTLLAGCSPLVFEKMKKCGFLGSEETYVRTYPTIHDAVHYGQKQLRLRAAGATPTIQEVRL
;
A
#
# COMPACT_ATOMS: atom_id res chain seq x y z
N MET A 1 -5.04 11.85 102.45
CA MET A 1 -6.39 12.18 101.93
C MET A 1 -6.63 13.66 101.55
N ARG A 2 -5.91 14.67 102.07
CA ARG A 2 -6.06 16.08 101.60
C ARG A 2 -5.25 16.48 100.35
N GLN A 3 -4.31 15.65 99.86
CA GLN A 3 -3.52 15.94 98.65
C GLN A 3 -4.03 15.27 97.37
N GLN A 4 -5.02 14.38 97.47
CA GLN A 4 -5.59 13.66 96.31
C GLN A 4 -6.83 14.36 95.73
N GLN A 5 -7.40 15.33 96.48
CA GLN A 5 -8.60 16.08 96.11
C GLN A 5 -8.28 17.42 95.39
N THR A 6 -7.05 17.92 95.51
CA THR A 6 -6.54 19.13 94.83
C THR A 6 -5.99 18.85 93.42
N GLY A 7 -5.66 17.60 93.10
CA GLY A 7 -5.25 17.18 91.76
C GLY A 7 -6.43 17.01 90.80
N LEU A 8 -7.56 16.45 91.28
CA LEU A 8 -8.76 16.22 90.46
C LEU A 8 -9.43 17.54 90.02
N THR A 9 -9.45 18.54 90.91
CA THR A 9 -10.06 19.86 90.65
C THR A 9 -9.25 20.70 89.64
N LYS A 10 -7.93 20.57 89.60
CA LYS A 10 -7.09 21.23 88.58
C LYS A 10 -7.21 20.59 87.19
N VAL A 11 -7.41 19.28 87.11
CA VAL A 11 -7.59 18.58 85.81
C VAL A 11 -8.99 18.82 85.25
N GLN A 12 -10.03 18.88 86.09
CA GLN A 12 -11.38 19.27 85.66
C GLN A 12 -11.44 20.73 85.17
N SER A 13 -10.82 21.67 85.89
CA SER A 13 -10.76 23.08 85.48
C SER A 13 -9.99 23.30 84.16
N ALA A 14 -8.90 22.55 83.92
CA ALA A 14 -8.17 22.64 82.66
C ALA A 14 -8.89 21.97 81.48
N ALA A 15 -9.65 20.90 81.74
CA ALA A 15 -10.48 20.25 80.73
C ALA A 15 -11.70 21.11 80.36
N GLU A 16 -12.39 21.70 81.33
CA GLU A 16 -13.49 22.66 81.08
C GLU A 16 -13.01 23.89 80.32
N HIS A 17 -11.84 24.44 80.67
CA HIS A 17 -11.27 25.59 79.94
C HIS A 17 -10.85 25.24 78.50
N CYS A 18 -10.41 24.00 78.25
CA CYS A 18 -10.02 23.54 76.92
C CYS A 18 -11.25 23.20 76.06
N ASP A 19 -12.33 22.70 76.68
CA ASP A 19 -13.61 22.49 76.02
C ASP A 19 -14.34 23.80 75.74
N GLU A 20 -14.26 24.81 76.62
CA GLU A 20 -14.73 26.18 76.35
C GLU A 20 -13.94 26.83 75.20
N GLN A 21 -12.62 26.71 75.17
CA GLN A 21 -11.82 27.24 74.04
C GLN A 21 -12.09 26.49 72.72
N ARG A 22 -12.41 25.19 72.77
CA ARG A 22 -12.84 24.42 71.59
C ARG A 22 -14.27 24.74 71.16
N ALA A 23 -15.16 25.07 72.09
CA ALA A 23 -16.51 25.52 71.80
C ALA A 23 -16.47 26.92 71.17
N LEU A 24 -15.74 27.86 71.78
CA LEU A 24 -15.52 29.20 71.25
C LEU A 24 -14.77 29.17 69.91
N GLY A 25 -13.78 28.31 69.76
CA GLY A 25 -13.08 28.10 68.49
C GLY A 25 -13.97 27.50 67.40
N ARG A 26 -14.95 26.64 67.76
CA ARG A 26 -15.96 26.13 66.83
C ARG A 26 -16.99 27.19 66.47
N GLU A 27 -17.50 27.95 67.43
CA GLU A 27 -18.42 29.07 67.17
C GLU A 27 -17.76 30.14 66.31
N ILE A 28 -16.50 30.51 66.56
CA ILE A 28 -15.77 31.47 65.71
C ILE A 28 -15.53 30.91 64.31
N LEU A 29 -15.27 29.60 64.17
CA LEU A 29 -15.08 28.97 62.88
C LEU A 29 -16.41 28.86 62.11
N GLU A 30 -17.51 28.53 62.80
CA GLU A 30 -18.86 28.48 62.26
C GLU A 30 -19.35 29.88 61.89
N GLU A 31 -19.13 30.90 62.71
CA GLU A 31 -19.44 32.30 62.42
C GLU A 31 -18.60 32.83 61.25
N LYS A 32 -17.31 32.48 61.17
CA LYS A 32 -16.45 32.82 60.03
C LYS A 32 -16.84 32.05 58.76
N MET A 33 -17.29 30.80 58.89
CA MET A 33 -17.79 30.01 57.76
C MET A 33 -19.14 30.55 57.28
N GLU A 34 -20.07 30.93 58.16
CA GLU A 34 -21.32 31.59 57.80
C GLU A 34 -21.07 32.98 57.19
N LYS A 35 -20.10 33.74 57.71
CA LYS A 35 -19.66 35.00 57.10
C LYS A 35 -19.02 34.78 55.73
N LEU A 36 -18.21 33.73 55.53
CA LEU A 36 -17.61 33.40 54.24
C LEU A 36 -18.67 32.88 53.25
N GLN A 37 -19.63 32.06 53.70
CA GLN A 37 -20.74 31.56 52.91
C GLN A 37 -21.70 32.68 52.52
N SER A 38 -22.03 33.59 53.43
CA SER A 38 -22.84 34.78 53.14
C SER A 38 -22.10 35.80 52.28
N PHE A 39 -20.78 35.92 52.41
CA PHE A 39 -19.95 36.76 51.54
C PHE A 39 -19.87 36.18 50.12
N LEU A 40 -19.63 34.88 49.97
CA LEU A 40 -19.64 34.19 48.69
C LEU A 40 -21.04 34.24 48.05
N ALA A 41 -22.10 34.00 48.81
CA ALA A 41 -23.47 34.09 48.34
C ALA A 41 -23.83 35.51 47.90
N ARG A 42 -23.41 36.56 48.65
CA ARG A 42 -23.61 37.96 48.25
C ARG A 42 -22.77 38.35 47.05
N TYR A 43 -21.53 37.86 46.94
CA TYR A 43 -20.65 38.17 45.81
C TYR A 43 -21.13 37.48 44.53
N VAL A 44 -21.58 36.22 44.63
CA VAL A 44 -22.20 35.49 43.52
C VAL A 44 -23.53 36.16 43.13
N ASN A 45 -24.37 36.54 44.09
CA ASN A 45 -25.61 37.27 43.80
C ASN A 45 -25.36 38.66 43.20
N ASN A 46 -24.33 39.39 43.63
CA ASN A 46 -23.92 40.67 43.06
C ASN A 46 -23.28 40.51 41.67
N LEU A 47 -22.56 39.42 41.43
CA LEU A 47 -22.01 39.13 40.10
C LEU A 47 -23.13 38.75 39.11
N ILE A 48 -24.16 38.05 39.57
CA ILE A 48 -25.34 37.66 38.78
C ILE A 48 -26.25 38.87 38.51
N SER A 49 -26.44 39.78 39.48
CA SER A 49 -27.21 41.01 39.26
C SER A 49 -26.52 41.98 38.29
N VAL A 50 -25.19 41.95 38.20
CA VAL A 50 -24.43 42.70 37.18
C VAL A 50 -24.60 42.12 35.77
N ILE A 51 -24.95 40.83 35.64
CA ILE A 51 -25.04 40.12 34.36
C ILE A 51 -26.48 40.06 33.83
N THR A 52 -27.49 40.04 34.70
CA THR A 52 -28.91 39.89 34.30
C THR A 52 -29.85 40.74 35.16
N ASN A 53 -30.63 41.62 34.54
CA ASN A 53 -31.65 42.47 35.19
C ASN A 53 -33.00 41.76 35.40
N ASP A 54 -33.06 40.42 35.28
CA ASP A 54 -34.29 39.63 35.25
C ASP A 54 -34.55 38.94 36.60
N THR A 55 -35.70 39.21 37.21
CA THR A 55 -36.10 38.71 38.55
C THR A 55 -36.39 37.21 38.58
N SER A 56 -36.74 36.61 37.44
CA SER A 56 -36.99 35.16 37.31
C SER A 56 -35.70 34.34 37.38
N VAL A 57 -34.60 34.90 36.87
CA VAL A 57 -33.26 34.29 36.90
C VAL A 57 -32.72 34.26 38.33
N HIS A 58 -33.01 35.29 39.13
CA HIS A 58 -32.60 35.34 40.53
C HIS A 58 -33.20 34.20 41.37
N GLN A 59 -34.50 33.91 41.27
CA GLN A 59 -35.13 32.82 42.02
C GLN A 59 -34.61 31.43 41.61
N THR A 60 -34.45 31.20 40.31
CA THR A 60 -33.88 29.94 39.80
C THR A 60 -32.43 29.74 40.27
N SER A 61 -31.63 30.81 40.28
CA SER A 61 -30.23 30.74 40.72
C SER A 61 -30.10 30.39 42.20
N GLN A 62 -31.03 30.86 43.05
CA GLN A 62 -31.04 30.55 44.48
C GLN A 62 -31.30 29.05 44.73
N MET A 63 -32.29 28.46 44.05
CA MET A 63 -32.58 27.01 44.15
C MET A 63 -31.41 26.14 43.69
N VAL A 64 -30.71 26.53 42.62
CA VAL A 64 -29.51 25.83 42.14
C VAL A 64 -28.37 25.92 43.15
N VAL A 65 -28.18 27.07 43.79
CA VAL A 65 -27.15 27.26 44.82
C VAL A 65 -27.47 26.41 46.06
N GLU A 66 -28.73 26.37 46.50
CA GLU A 66 -29.19 25.50 47.59
C GLU A 66 -28.93 24.02 47.29
N ASP A 67 -29.30 23.55 46.08
CA ASP A 67 -29.07 22.17 45.66
C ASP A 67 -27.57 21.80 45.68
N VAL A 68 -26.69 22.72 45.28
CA VAL A 68 -25.22 22.51 45.31
C VAL A 68 -24.70 22.49 46.75
N LEU A 69 -25.21 23.36 47.62
CA LEU A 69 -24.81 23.44 49.03
C LEU A 69 -25.27 22.24 49.85
N GLU A 70 -26.36 21.59 49.50
CA GLU A 70 -26.79 20.33 50.12
C GLU A 70 -26.00 19.13 49.59
N SER A 71 -25.68 19.11 48.29
CA SER A 71 -25.08 17.95 47.62
C SER A 71 -23.53 17.92 47.56
N TRP A 72 -22.83 19.01 47.94
CA TRP A 72 -21.38 19.16 47.73
C TRP A 72 -20.51 18.00 48.28
N ARG A 73 -20.85 17.44 49.44
CA ARG A 73 -20.08 16.32 50.04
C ARG A 73 -20.11 15.08 49.15
N MET A 74 -21.30 14.76 48.64
CA MET A 74 -21.48 13.62 47.74
C MET A 74 -20.86 13.88 46.37
N ILE A 75 -20.92 15.12 45.86
CA ILE A 75 -20.19 15.51 44.65
C ILE A 75 -18.69 15.22 44.80
N LEU A 76 -18.08 15.60 45.93
CA LEU A 76 -16.66 15.30 46.20
C LEU A 76 -16.37 13.80 46.27
N VAL A 77 -17.25 12.99 46.88
CA VAL A 77 -17.11 11.52 46.91
C VAL A 77 -17.15 10.95 45.50
N PHE A 78 -18.11 11.35 44.66
CA PHE A 78 -18.18 10.89 43.27
C PHE A 78 -16.96 11.33 42.45
N LEU A 79 -16.42 12.52 42.69
CA LEU A 79 -15.17 12.96 42.06
C LEU A 79 -13.95 12.14 42.52
N ALA A 80 -13.85 11.78 43.79
CA ALA A 80 -12.81 10.87 44.28
C ALA A 80 -12.93 9.47 43.66
N CYS A 81 -14.15 8.93 43.57
CA CYS A 81 -14.42 7.67 42.85
C CYS A 81 -14.03 7.77 41.37
N SER A 82 -14.30 8.91 40.71
CA SER A 82 -13.92 9.14 39.32
C SER A 82 -12.40 9.16 39.09
N MET A 83 -11.64 9.65 40.08
CA MET A 83 -10.18 9.62 40.07
C MET A 83 -9.66 8.18 40.15
N ILE A 84 -10.22 7.37 41.06
CA ILE A 84 -9.87 5.95 41.19
C ILE A 84 -10.23 5.19 39.90
N ALA A 85 -11.43 5.43 39.36
CA ALA A 85 -11.87 4.83 38.10
C ALA A 85 -10.94 5.21 36.92
N SER A 86 -10.48 6.46 36.87
CA SER A 86 -9.50 6.92 35.87
C SER A 86 -8.17 6.17 35.99
N LEU A 87 -7.67 5.95 37.20
CA LEU A 87 -6.43 5.20 37.47
C LEU A 87 -6.56 3.72 37.09
N ILE A 88 -7.69 3.09 37.42
CA ILE A 88 -7.99 1.70 37.05
C ILE A 88 -8.04 1.58 35.52
N LEU A 89 -8.78 2.46 34.84
CA LEU A 89 -8.89 2.46 33.38
C LEU A 89 -7.51 2.56 32.72
N ILE A 90 -6.65 3.42 33.25
CA ILE A 90 -5.29 3.64 32.76
C ILE A 90 -4.37 2.43 32.95
N THR A 91 -4.47 1.75 34.08
CA THR A 91 -3.66 0.55 34.34
C THR A 91 -4.16 -0.64 33.51
N MET A 92 -5.48 -0.74 33.30
CA MET A 92 -6.10 -1.77 32.47
C MET A 92 -5.81 -1.61 30.97
N LEU A 93 -5.56 -0.40 30.47
CA LEU A 93 -5.22 -0.15 29.06
C LEU A 93 -4.09 -1.05 28.53
N ARG A 94 -3.17 -1.49 29.38
CA ARG A 94 -2.10 -2.44 29.00
C ARG A 94 -2.63 -3.77 28.45
N TRP A 95 -3.71 -4.29 29.05
CA TRP A 95 -4.23 -5.64 28.79
C TRP A 95 -5.42 -5.60 27.83
N ILE A 96 -6.24 -4.56 27.94
CA ILE A 96 -7.51 -4.45 27.22
C ILE A 96 -7.56 -3.30 26.20
N ALA A 97 -6.43 -2.65 25.83
CA ALA A 97 -6.45 -1.53 24.86
C ALA A 97 -7.23 -1.82 23.58
N LYS A 98 -7.03 -3.00 22.96
CA LYS A 98 -7.72 -3.37 21.72
C LYS A 98 -9.24 -3.53 21.93
N PRO A 99 -9.73 -4.40 22.84
CA PRO A 99 -11.17 -4.54 23.08
C PRO A 99 -11.80 -3.25 23.62
N LEU A 100 -11.14 -2.51 24.53
CA LEU A 100 -11.66 -1.26 25.10
C LEU A 100 -11.93 -0.21 24.01
N VAL A 101 -10.98 0.00 23.10
CA VAL A 101 -11.14 0.98 22.00
C VAL A 101 -12.33 0.61 21.11
N TRP A 102 -12.45 -0.66 20.71
CA TRP A 102 -13.58 -1.09 19.88
C TRP A 102 -14.92 -1.03 20.63
N VAL A 103 -14.95 -1.41 21.90
CA VAL A 103 -16.15 -1.30 22.74
C VAL A 103 -16.57 0.17 22.91
N SER A 104 -15.63 1.11 23.08
CA SER A 104 -15.96 2.54 23.19
C SER A 104 -16.52 3.11 21.87
N ILE A 105 -15.96 2.72 20.72
CA ILE A 105 -16.45 3.14 19.40
C ILE A 105 -17.84 2.57 19.15
N ILE A 106 -18.03 1.26 19.37
CA ILE A 106 -19.33 0.61 19.21
C ILE A 106 -20.34 1.21 20.18
N GLY A 107 -19.96 1.43 21.45
CA GLY A 107 -20.83 1.99 22.47
C GLY A 107 -21.36 3.38 22.11
N VAL A 108 -20.52 4.27 21.60
CA VAL A 108 -20.97 5.61 21.17
C VAL A 108 -21.81 5.56 19.90
N ILE A 109 -21.49 4.68 18.94
CA ILE A 109 -22.34 4.45 17.76
C ILE A 109 -23.72 3.95 18.19
N THR A 110 -23.79 2.99 19.11
CA THR A 110 -25.04 2.45 19.65
C THR A 110 -25.83 3.52 20.39
N ALA A 111 -25.17 4.33 21.24
CA ALA A 111 -25.82 5.41 21.98
C ALA A 111 -26.39 6.50 21.05
N LEU A 112 -25.65 6.91 20.02
CA LEU A 112 -26.12 7.86 19.02
C LEU A 112 -27.27 7.28 18.18
N SER A 113 -27.16 6.02 17.78
CA SER A 113 -28.23 5.32 17.04
C SER A 113 -29.51 5.22 17.87
N TYR A 114 -29.39 4.92 19.16
CA TYR A 114 -30.51 4.93 20.10
C TYR A 114 -31.07 6.35 20.28
N GLY A 115 -30.22 7.38 20.39
CA GLY A 115 -30.66 8.77 20.47
C GLY A 115 -31.45 9.24 19.24
N VAL A 116 -31.01 8.83 18.04
CA VAL A 116 -31.76 9.07 16.78
C VAL A 116 -33.10 8.35 16.81
N TYR A 117 -33.11 7.07 17.18
CA TYR A 117 -34.35 6.29 17.31
C TYR A 117 -35.33 6.91 18.31
N TYR A 118 -34.86 7.24 19.51
CA TYR A 118 -35.65 7.86 20.57
C TYR A 118 -36.21 9.21 20.14
N SER A 119 -35.36 10.08 19.58
CA SER A 119 -35.77 11.40 19.10
C SER A 119 -36.80 11.30 17.97
N TYR A 120 -36.66 10.32 17.07
CA TYR A 120 -37.64 10.05 16.03
C TYR A 120 -38.98 9.57 16.61
N THR A 121 -38.95 8.67 17.61
CA THR A 121 -40.17 8.18 18.26
C THR A 121 -40.91 9.29 19.00
N GLU A 122 -40.20 10.16 19.73
CA GLU A 122 -40.81 11.29 20.45
C GLU A 122 -41.33 12.37 19.49
N TYR A 123 -40.57 12.70 18.44
CA TYR A 123 -41.05 13.58 17.37
C TYR A 123 -42.36 13.06 16.75
N ARG A 124 -42.43 11.76 16.43
CA ARG A 124 -43.64 11.13 15.87
C ARG A 124 -44.81 11.14 16.85
N LYS A 125 -44.57 10.87 18.14
CA LYS A 125 -45.63 10.89 19.17
C LYS A 125 -46.23 12.29 19.34
N ILE A 126 -45.39 13.32 19.42
CA ILE A 126 -45.83 14.71 19.65
C ILE A 126 -46.45 15.31 18.37
N SER A 127 -45.86 15.04 17.19
CA SER A 127 -46.39 15.49 15.91
C SER A 127 -47.76 14.87 15.57
N ALA A 128 -48.06 13.67 16.08
CA ALA A 128 -49.36 13.04 15.92
C ALA A 128 -50.46 13.63 16.83
N ASN A 129 -50.12 14.29 17.95
CA ASN A 129 -51.06 14.85 18.93
C ASN A 129 -50.68 16.30 19.34
N PRO A 130 -50.98 17.30 18.49
CA PRO A 130 -50.55 18.70 18.72
C PRO A 130 -51.27 19.43 19.87
N VAL A 131 -52.37 18.88 20.42
CA VAL A 131 -53.23 19.57 21.39
C VAL A 131 -52.64 19.63 22.82
N ALA A 132 -51.66 18.79 23.15
CA ALA A 132 -51.02 18.78 24.48
C ALA A 132 -49.92 19.85 24.67
N ALA A 133 -49.60 20.63 23.63
CA ALA A 133 -48.43 21.53 23.60
C ALA A 133 -48.65 22.91 24.25
N HIS A 134 -49.89 23.29 24.59
CA HIS A 134 -50.20 24.59 25.18
C HIS A 134 -50.79 24.47 26.59
N VAL A 135 -49.92 24.34 27.59
CA VAL A 135 -50.26 24.64 28.99
C VAL A 135 -49.32 25.75 29.45
N ASN A 136 -49.87 26.86 29.91
CA ASN A 136 -49.10 27.95 30.52
C ASN A 136 -48.49 27.47 31.84
N VAL A 137 -47.17 27.40 31.92
CA VAL A 137 -46.45 27.01 33.14
C VAL A 137 -45.60 28.18 33.65
N SER A 138 -45.60 28.35 34.98
CA SER A 138 -44.85 29.31 35.79
C SER A 138 -43.35 29.41 35.44
N PRO A 139 -42.64 30.50 35.81
CA PRO A 139 -41.27 30.77 35.38
C PRO A 139 -40.20 30.03 36.21
N ASN A 140 -40.30 28.71 36.35
CA ASN A 140 -39.29 27.87 37.00
C ASN A 140 -38.43 27.13 35.96
N LEU A 141 -37.14 26.88 36.20
CA LEU A 141 -36.24 26.19 35.26
C LEU A 141 -36.76 24.83 34.77
N SER A 142 -37.45 24.09 35.64
CA SER A 142 -38.16 22.84 35.31
C SER A 142 -39.21 23.04 34.21
N SER A 143 -39.94 24.15 34.22
CA SER A 143 -40.95 24.46 33.22
C SER A 143 -40.32 24.82 31.87
N LEU A 144 -39.22 25.59 31.87
CA LEU A 144 -38.47 25.95 30.68
C LEU A 144 -37.89 24.71 29.99
N VAL A 145 -37.24 23.83 30.76
CA VAL A 145 -36.69 22.57 30.23
C VAL A 145 -37.81 21.68 29.70
N SER A 146 -38.90 21.52 30.46
CA SER A 146 -40.04 20.71 30.01
C SER A 146 -40.76 21.29 28.78
N SER A 147 -40.78 22.61 28.61
CA SER A 147 -41.33 23.31 27.44
C SER A 147 -40.54 22.99 26.17
N TRP A 148 -39.20 23.00 26.26
CA TRP A 148 -38.33 22.64 25.14
C TRP A 148 -38.56 21.20 24.67
N PHE A 149 -38.70 20.26 25.61
CA PHE A 149 -38.94 18.83 25.30
C PHE A 149 -40.40 18.49 24.94
N LYS A 150 -41.34 19.44 25.06
CA LYS A 150 -42.73 19.27 24.58
C LYS A 150 -42.95 19.80 23.16
N SER A 151 -42.01 20.56 22.61
CA SER A 151 -42.08 21.06 21.23
C SER A 151 -41.58 20.02 20.22
N ASP A 152 -42.38 19.77 19.18
CA ASP A 152 -42.03 18.88 18.06
C ASP A 152 -40.80 19.38 17.29
N ARG A 153 -40.68 20.69 17.09
CA ARG A 153 -39.55 21.32 16.40
C ARG A 153 -38.22 21.02 17.10
N THR A 154 -38.20 21.01 18.43
CA THR A 154 -36.99 20.71 19.21
C THR A 154 -36.51 19.28 18.95
N TRP A 155 -37.42 18.30 18.98
CA TRP A 155 -37.07 16.91 18.70
C TRP A 155 -36.62 16.69 17.25
N LEU A 156 -37.18 17.42 16.29
CA LEU A 156 -36.71 17.40 14.90
C LEU A 156 -35.28 17.93 14.77
N TRP A 157 -34.94 19.04 15.43
CA TRP A 157 -33.57 19.57 15.43
C TRP A 157 -32.58 18.59 16.09
N ILE A 158 -32.95 18.01 17.24
CA ILE A 158 -32.14 16.99 17.91
C ILE A 158 -31.92 15.79 16.99
N LEU A 159 -32.97 15.31 16.30
CA LEU A 159 -32.90 14.21 15.35
C LEU A 159 -31.92 14.49 14.20
N ILE A 160 -32.01 15.66 13.57
CA ILE A 160 -31.14 16.06 12.45
C ILE A 160 -29.67 16.12 12.93
N VAL A 161 -29.42 16.78 14.06
CA VAL A 161 -28.06 16.92 14.60
C VAL A 161 -27.45 15.56 14.95
N LEU A 162 -28.18 14.70 15.68
CA LEU A 162 -27.70 13.37 16.04
C LEU A 162 -27.45 12.49 14.81
N SER A 163 -28.29 12.61 13.77
CA SER A 163 -28.13 11.87 12.52
C SER A 163 -26.87 12.30 11.75
N ILE A 164 -26.60 13.60 11.65
CA ILE A 164 -25.38 14.12 11.01
C ILE A 164 -24.14 13.65 11.78
N VAL A 165 -24.15 13.76 13.11
CA VAL A 165 -23.03 13.31 13.96
C VAL A 165 -22.77 11.81 13.78
N LEU A 166 -23.82 10.98 13.74
CA LEU A 166 -23.69 9.53 13.54
C LEU A 166 -23.07 9.18 12.17
N VAL A 167 -23.52 9.83 11.08
CA VAL A 167 -23.00 9.59 9.73
C VAL A 167 -21.54 10.01 9.62
N VAL A 168 -21.18 11.20 10.14
CA VAL A 168 -19.80 11.69 10.16
C VAL A 168 -18.90 10.73 10.95
N LEU A 169 -19.36 10.29 12.13
CA LEU A 169 -18.63 9.35 12.97
C LEU A 169 -18.36 8.01 12.25
N LEU A 170 -19.38 7.43 11.60
CA LEU A 170 -19.26 6.18 10.84
C LEU A 170 -18.28 6.31 9.68
N LEU A 171 -18.34 7.41 8.92
CA LEU A 171 -17.44 7.67 7.80
C LEU A 171 -15.98 7.79 8.28
N VAL A 172 -15.74 8.53 9.37
CA VAL A 172 -14.40 8.69 9.96
C VAL A 172 -13.83 7.33 10.40
N VAL A 173 -14.62 6.49 11.06
CA VAL A 173 -14.18 5.16 11.51
C VAL A 173 -13.85 4.24 10.33
N LEU A 174 -14.68 4.23 9.28
CA LEU A 174 -14.46 3.41 8.08
C LEU A 174 -13.18 3.80 7.34
N VAL A 175 -12.96 5.10 7.12
CA VAL A 175 -11.78 5.62 6.42
C VAL A 175 -10.51 5.37 7.22
N LEU A 176 -10.55 5.54 8.55
CA LEU A 176 -9.37 5.46 9.41
C LEU A 176 -9.08 4.05 9.95
N ARG A 177 -9.84 3.01 9.58
CA ARG A 177 -9.71 1.63 10.12
C ARG A 177 -8.27 1.11 10.22
N LYS A 178 -7.46 1.27 9.17
CA LYS A 178 -6.06 0.79 9.15
C LYS A 178 -5.16 1.62 10.09
N ARG A 179 -5.45 2.92 10.21
CA ARG A 179 -4.71 3.84 11.09
C ARG A 179 -5.08 3.63 12.55
N ILE A 180 -6.35 3.33 12.85
CA ILE A 180 -6.82 2.95 14.19
C ILE A 180 -6.06 1.73 14.71
N VAL A 181 -5.80 0.71 13.89
CA VAL A 181 -5.00 -0.46 14.30
C VAL A 181 -3.57 -0.08 14.69
N ILE A 182 -2.93 0.82 13.94
CA ILE A 182 -1.57 1.31 14.24
C ILE A 182 -1.59 2.16 15.53
N ALA A 183 -2.57 3.04 15.68
CA ALA A 183 -2.74 3.83 16.90
C ALA A 183 -2.97 2.93 18.13
N ILE A 184 -3.74 1.84 18.01
CA ILE A 184 -3.91 0.84 19.07
C ILE A 184 -2.56 0.19 19.43
N ALA A 185 -1.73 -0.14 18.44
CA ALA A 185 -0.40 -0.69 18.70
C ALA A 185 0.48 0.29 19.47
N LEU A 186 0.48 1.58 19.09
CA LEU A 186 1.24 2.61 19.80
C LEU A 186 0.69 2.91 21.20
N ILE A 187 -0.63 2.94 21.38
CA ILE A 187 -1.26 3.09 22.72
C ILE A 187 -0.87 1.91 23.62
N LYS A 188 -0.82 0.70 23.08
CA LYS A 188 -0.37 -0.49 23.80
C LYS A 188 1.10 -0.36 24.24
N GLU A 189 1.98 0.09 23.35
CA GLU A 189 3.39 0.31 23.70
C GLU A 189 3.57 1.50 24.67
N GLY A 190 2.80 2.57 24.49
CA GLY A 190 2.72 3.70 25.43
C GLY A 190 2.30 3.26 26.83
N SER A 191 1.30 2.37 26.93
CA SER A 191 0.86 1.82 28.21
C SER A 191 1.94 0.97 28.89
N LYS A 192 2.76 0.23 28.12
CA LYS A 192 3.93 -0.46 28.68
C LYS A 192 4.97 0.51 29.21
N ALA A 193 5.21 1.63 28.50
CA ALA A 193 6.15 2.66 28.94
C ALA A 193 5.70 3.34 30.25
N VAL A 194 4.41 3.72 30.32
CA VAL A 194 3.79 4.30 31.53
C VAL A 194 3.80 3.30 32.68
N SER A 195 3.46 2.03 32.43
CA SER A 195 3.47 0.99 33.46
C SER A 195 4.86 0.67 33.99
N ALA A 196 5.89 0.75 33.13
CA ALA A 196 7.29 0.55 33.54
C ALA A 196 7.82 1.73 34.36
N SER A 197 7.21 2.91 34.24
CA SER A 197 7.58 4.13 34.97
C SER A 197 6.43 4.59 35.85
N PHE A 198 5.96 3.74 36.77
CA PHE A 198 4.70 3.93 37.52
C PHE A 198 4.53 5.33 38.14
N SER A 199 5.62 5.99 38.56
CA SER A 199 5.61 7.37 39.04
C SER A 199 5.00 8.39 38.05
N THR A 200 5.03 8.14 36.74
CA THR A 200 4.43 9.03 35.73
C THR A 200 2.91 9.11 35.83
N VAL A 201 2.26 8.11 36.43
CA VAL A 201 0.79 8.07 36.58
C VAL A 201 0.31 9.13 37.57
N PHE A 202 1.07 9.40 38.63
CA PHE A 202 0.74 10.42 39.64
C PHE A 202 1.32 11.79 39.32
N PHE A 203 2.28 11.86 38.38
CA PHE A 203 2.93 13.10 38.00
C PHE A 203 1.97 14.26 37.64
N PRO A 204 0.81 14.06 36.98
CA PRO A 204 -0.10 15.16 36.61
C PRO A 204 -0.62 15.99 37.78
N ILE A 205 -0.62 15.43 39.00
CA ILE A 205 -0.99 16.15 40.22
C ILE A 205 -0.04 17.32 40.46
N VAL A 206 1.26 17.15 40.16
CA VAL A 206 2.29 18.17 40.41
C VAL A 206 2.11 19.42 39.53
N PRO A 207 2.02 19.33 38.19
CA PRO A 207 1.69 20.48 37.35
C PRO A 207 0.36 21.13 37.70
N TRP A 208 -0.64 20.37 38.14
CA TRP A 208 -1.93 20.93 38.51
C TRP A 208 -1.85 21.77 39.79
N ILE A 209 -1.15 21.28 40.83
CA ILE A 209 -0.87 22.06 42.04
C ILE A 209 -0.09 23.33 41.69
N LEU A 210 0.91 23.23 40.80
CA LEU A 210 1.69 24.39 40.35
C LEU A 210 0.82 25.39 39.57
N GLN A 211 -0.07 24.92 38.69
CA GLN A 211 -1.01 25.78 37.96
C GLN A 211 -2.00 26.47 38.90
N ALA A 212 -2.56 25.74 39.87
CA ALA A 212 -3.41 26.31 40.92
C ALA A 212 -2.65 27.38 41.71
N GLY A 213 -1.38 27.12 42.04
CA GLY A 213 -0.48 28.10 42.67
C GLY A 213 -0.30 29.37 41.83
N VAL A 214 -0.11 29.24 40.51
CA VAL A 214 -0.03 30.40 39.60
C VAL A 214 -1.35 31.18 39.57
N ILE A 215 -2.49 30.49 39.51
CA ILE A 215 -3.81 31.14 39.51
C ILE A 215 -4.02 31.92 40.82
N VAL A 216 -3.79 31.28 41.97
CA VAL A 216 -3.94 31.92 43.29
C VAL A 216 -3.00 33.11 43.40
N PHE A 217 -1.74 32.96 43.02
CA PHE A 217 -0.78 34.05 43.02
C PHE A 217 -1.24 35.24 42.16
N SER A 218 -1.68 34.98 40.92
CA SER A 218 -2.17 36.03 40.03
C SER A 218 -3.45 36.71 40.52
N VAL A 219 -4.37 35.97 41.13
CA VAL A 219 -5.60 36.54 41.75
C VAL A 219 -5.25 37.39 42.96
N VAL A 220 -4.36 36.93 43.83
CA VAL A 220 -3.91 37.69 45.00
C VAL A 220 -3.24 38.99 44.56
N VAL A 221 -2.31 38.93 43.60
CA VAL A 221 -1.68 40.13 43.03
C VAL A 221 -2.72 41.05 42.39
N LEU A 222 -3.72 40.50 41.68
CA LEU A 222 -4.81 41.29 41.09
C LEU A 222 -5.63 42.03 42.15
N LEU A 223 -6.00 41.35 43.24
CA LEU A 223 -6.75 41.93 44.35
C LEU A 223 -5.94 43.03 45.05
N PHE A 224 -4.65 42.81 45.29
CA PHE A 224 -3.76 43.83 45.84
C PHE A 224 -3.67 45.04 44.90
N LEU A 225 -3.46 44.84 43.59
CA LEU A 225 -3.40 45.94 42.62
C LEU A 225 -4.73 46.70 42.53
N ALA A 226 -5.87 46.00 42.56
CA ALA A 226 -7.20 46.61 42.52
C ALA A 226 -7.54 47.42 43.79
N SER A 227 -6.84 47.17 44.91
CA SER A 227 -7.01 47.90 46.16
C SER A 227 -6.14 49.17 46.27
N ILE A 228 -5.26 49.44 45.31
CA ILE A 228 -4.36 50.60 45.33
C ILE A 228 -5.06 51.82 44.73
N GLY A 229 -5.34 52.83 45.56
CA GLY A 229 -5.79 54.15 45.15
C GLY A 229 -6.60 54.86 46.24
N ASP A 230 -6.89 56.14 46.04
CA ASP A 230 -7.66 56.95 47.00
C ASP A 230 -9.14 56.99 46.61
N PRO A 231 -10.09 56.73 47.53
CA PRO A 231 -11.52 56.70 47.20
C PRO A 231 -12.05 58.13 46.99
N VAL A 232 -12.49 58.44 45.76
CA VAL A 232 -13.10 59.73 45.42
C VAL A 232 -14.59 59.65 45.65
N HIS A 233 -15.07 60.47 46.58
CA HIS A 233 -16.48 60.63 46.85
C HIS A 233 -16.97 61.95 46.26
N ARG A 234 -18.16 61.94 45.67
CA ARG A 234 -18.78 63.14 45.10
C ARG A 234 -20.17 63.37 45.67
N VAL A 235 -20.52 64.64 45.81
CA VAL A 235 -21.85 65.04 46.26
C VAL A 235 -22.87 64.65 45.20
N SER A 236 -23.89 63.89 45.60
CA SER A 236 -25.02 63.57 44.72
C SER A 236 -26.35 63.81 45.43
N GLY A 237 -27.33 64.35 44.69
CA GLY A 237 -28.70 64.58 45.16
C GLY A 237 -28.97 65.96 45.77
N LEU A 238 -28.00 66.88 45.75
CA LEU A 238 -28.08 68.22 46.33
C LEU A 238 -29.03 69.15 45.53
N ASN A 239 -29.09 68.99 44.20
CA ASN A 239 -30.03 69.74 43.34
C ASN A 239 -31.47 69.21 43.43
N SER A 240 -31.65 67.97 43.87
CA SER A 240 -32.95 67.29 43.98
C SER A 240 -33.62 67.55 45.33
N SER A 241 -32.84 67.88 46.36
CA SER A 241 -33.32 68.21 47.69
C SER A 241 -33.55 69.72 47.85
N THR A 242 -34.75 70.16 48.23
CA THR A 242 -35.04 71.57 48.56
C THR A 242 -34.77 71.91 50.03
N SER A 243 -34.43 70.93 50.86
CA SER A 243 -34.28 71.06 52.33
C SER A 243 -32.85 70.95 52.85
N CYS A 244 -31.88 70.50 52.04
CA CYS A 244 -30.49 70.30 52.45
C CYS A 244 -29.64 71.55 52.19
N VAL A 245 -29.00 72.10 53.23
CA VAL A 245 -28.11 73.27 53.11
C VAL A 245 -26.73 72.93 53.67
N CYS A 246 -25.69 73.22 52.89
CA CYS A 246 -24.29 72.98 53.24
C CYS A 246 -23.58 74.29 53.60
N SER A 247 -22.99 74.39 54.79
CA SER A 247 -22.29 75.61 55.25
C SER A 247 -21.03 75.95 54.44
N ASN A 248 -20.44 74.97 53.76
CA ASN A 248 -19.19 75.11 52.98
C ASN A 248 -19.39 75.36 51.48
N GLY A 249 -20.64 75.55 51.00
CA GLY A 249 -20.91 75.91 49.61
C GLY A 249 -20.71 74.78 48.58
N TYR A 250 -20.73 73.52 49.01
CA TYR A 250 -20.69 72.35 48.12
C TYR A 250 -21.79 72.41 47.05
N LYS A 251 -21.44 72.03 45.82
CA LYS A 251 -22.36 71.89 44.68
C LYS A 251 -22.50 70.43 44.27
N GLU A 252 -23.58 70.12 43.54
CA GLU A 252 -23.76 68.81 42.92
C GLU A 252 -22.54 68.43 42.08
N GLY A 253 -21.97 67.26 42.35
CA GLY A 253 -20.78 66.75 41.66
C GLY A 253 -19.43 67.22 42.20
N ASP A 254 -19.37 68.05 43.25
CA ASP A 254 -18.11 68.40 43.90
C ASP A 254 -17.49 67.20 44.61
N ILE A 255 -16.15 67.17 44.68
CA ILE A 255 -15.43 66.17 45.48
C ILE A 255 -15.66 66.51 46.95
N CYS A 256 -16.16 65.54 47.71
CA CYS A 256 -16.47 65.70 49.12
C CYS A 256 -15.79 64.61 49.94
N ASP A 257 -15.55 64.91 51.21
CA ASP A 257 -15.25 63.89 52.21
C ASP A 257 -16.57 63.52 52.91
N PRO A 258 -16.95 62.24 52.98
CA PRO A 258 -18.21 61.82 53.62
C PRO A 258 -18.36 62.25 55.08
N SER A 259 -17.25 62.39 55.81
CA SER A 259 -17.26 62.86 57.19
C SER A 259 -17.58 64.36 57.27
N VAL A 260 -16.87 65.18 56.48
CA VAL A 260 -17.06 66.64 56.40
C VAL A 260 -18.43 66.99 55.83
N PHE A 261 -18.90 66.25 54.81
CA PHE A 261 -20.22 66.44 54.23
C PHE A 261 -21.32 66.19 55.26
N ASN A 262 -21.23 65.11 56.04
CA ASN A 262 -22.22 64.80 57.08
C ASN A 262 -22.20 65.75 58.28
N GLU A 263 -21.07 66.41 58.55
CA GLU A 263 -20.98 67.42 59.61
C GLU A 263 -21.57 68.78 59.17
N GLN A 264 -21.33 69.16 57.91
CA GLN A 264 -21.58 70.51 57.41
C GLN A 264 -22.78 70.67 56.48
N CYS A 265 -23.36 69.58 55.99
CA CYS A 265 -24.61 69.56 55.25
C CYS A 265 -25.72 68.98 56.13
N ARG A 266 -26.76 69.77 56.38
CA ARG A 266 -27.88 69.38 57.26
C ARG A 266 -29.22 69.70 56.63
N ASP A 267 -30.20 68.87 56.95
CA ASP A 267 -31.59 69.12 56.57
C ASP A 267 -32.20 70.18 57.50
N VAL A 268 -32.85 71.19 56.93
CA VAL A 268 -33.44 72.32 57.68
C VAL A 268 -34.90 72.04 58.09
N ASN A 269 -35.57 71.07 57.46
CA ASN A 269 -37.02 70.83 57.63
C ASN A 269 -37.33 69.70 58.63
N VAL A 270 -36.32 68.99 59.13
CA VAL A 270 -36.46 67.96 60.17
C VAL A 270 -35.70 68.46 61.40
N GLY A 271 -36.36 68.46 62.56
CA GLY A 271 -35.86 69.05 63.82
C GLY A 271 -34.36 68.86 64.08
N THR A 272 -33.77 69.91 64.66
CA THR A 272 -32.33 70.10 64.93
C THR A 272 -31.50 68.81 64.94
N TYR A 273 -30.57 68.71 63.98
CA TYR A 273 -29.45 67.75 63.85
C TYR A 273 -29.65 66.47 62.99
N ALA A 274 -30.57 66.42 62.01
CA ALA A 274 -30.66 65.30 61.06
C ALA A 274 -29.75 65.46 59.81
N ARG A 275 -29.20 64.34 59.30
CA ARG A 275 -28.44 64.28 58.04
C ARG A 275 -29.38 64.46 56.84
N CYS A 276 -28.87 64.98 55.73
CA CYS A 276 -29.66 65.09 54.50
C CYS A 276 -30.09 63.70 54.01
N VAL A 277 -31.40 63.56 53.72
CA VAL A 277 -32.00 62.28 53.33
C VAL A 277 -31.78 61.99 51.85
N ASP A 278 -31.91 63.03 51.02
CA ASP A 278 -31.88 62.92 49.57
C ASP A 278 -30.52 63.29 48.95
N ALA A 279 -29.60 63.82 49.76
CA ALA A 279 -28.27 64.24 49.31
C ALA A 279 -27.18 63.60 50.17
N ALA A 280 -26.22 62.95 49.52
CA ALA A 280 -25.10 62.30 50.20
C ALA A 280 -23.80 62.40 49.39
N CYS A 281 -22.69 62.34 50.11
CA CYS A 281 -21.38 62.18 49.52
C CYS A 281 -21.19 60.70 49.12
N HIS A 282 -21.51 60.38 47.87
CA HIS A 282 -21.46 59.00 47.37
C HIS A 282 -20.08 58.65 46.85
N PHE A 283 -19.61 57.46 47.21
CA PHE A 283 -18.44 56.86 46.57
C PHE A 283 -18.73 56.69 45.08
N GLN A 284 -17.88 57.26 44.23
CA GLN A 284 -18.04 57.13 42.78
C GLN A 284 -17.01 56.18 42.19
N ASN A 285 -15.73 56.45 42.44
CA ASN A 285 -14.62 55.66 41.91
C ASN A 285 -13.38 55.81 42.80
N VAL A 286 -12.42 54.90 42.65
CA VAL A 286 -11.08 55.02 43.25
C VAL A 286 -10.18 55.73 42.24
N ASP A 287 -9.50 56.80 42.65
CA ASP A 287 -8.46 57.43 41.82
C ASP A 287 -7.18 56.61 41.95
N THR A 288 -6.78 55.97 40.86
CA THR A 288 -5.67 55.02 40.84
C THR A 288 -4.52 55.60 40.02
N PRO A 289 -3.26 55.56 40.52
CA PRO A 289 -2.11 56.03 39.76
C PRO A 289 -1.99 55.30 38.42
N THR A 290 -1.67 56.03 37.34
CA THR A 290 -1.56 55.46 35.98
C THR A 290 -0.58 54.28 35.87
N ILE A 291 0.42 54.21 36.75
CA ILE A 291 1.38 53.09 36.84
C ILE A 291 0.73 51.75 37.22
N VAL A 292 -0.38 51.77 37.98
CA VAL A 292 -1.10 50.56 38.41
C VAL A 292 -1.68 49.80 37.20
N GLY A 293 -2.10 50.53 36.15
CA GLY A 293 -2.53 49.94 34.88
C GLY A 293 -1.44 49.11 34.18
N TYR A 294 -0.17 49.57 34.23
CA TYR A 294 0.95 48.79 33.70
C TYR A 294 1.20 47.52 34.51
N PHE A 295 1.08 47.58 35.85
CA PHE A 295 1.21 46.40 36.69
C PHE A 295 0.08 45.38 36.48
N HIS A 296 -1.14 45.83 36.19
CA HIS A 296 -2.21 44.92 35.76
C HIS A 296 -1.85 44.20 34.46
N ALA A 297 -1.29 44.91 33.47
CA ALA A 297 -0.84 44.30 32.22
C ALA A 297 0.29 43.28 32.43
N VAL A 298 1.27 43.59 33.28
CA VAL A 298 2.35 42.66 33.66
C VAL A 298 1.82 41.43 34.38
N ASN A 299 0.86 41.59 35.30
CA ASN A 299 0.24 40.46 35.99
C ASN A 299 -0.53 39.54 35.03
N VAL A 300 -1.22 40.10 34.03
CA VAL A 300 -1.89 39.31 32.99
C VAL A 300 -0.87 38.54 32.13
N LEU A 301 0.23 39.19 31.71
CA LEU A 301 1.31 38.52 30.99
C LEU A 301 1.92 37.39 31.84
N GLY A 302 2.22 37.67 33.11
CA GLY A 302 2.76 36.71 34.08
C GLY A 302 1.83 35.52 34.30
N PHE A 303 0.52 35.75 34.36
CA PHE A 303 -0.49 34.70 34.46
C PHE A 303 -0.45 33.75 33.26
N PHE A 304 -0.57 34.29 32.04
CA PHE A 304 -0.57 33.46 30.82
C PHE A 304 0.77 32.73 30.63
N TRP A 305 1.89 33.40 30.92
CA TRP A 305 3.21 32.81 30.81
C TRP A 305 3.43 31.72 31.85
N GLY A 306 3.08 31.95 33.11
CA GLY A 306 3.20 30.97 34.20
C GLY A 306 2.41 29.70 33.93
N VAL A 307 1.16 29.81 33.47
CA VAL A 307 0.33 28.63 33.12
C VAL A 307 0.94 27.84 31.95
N CYS A 308 1.45 28.53 30.92
CA CYS A 308 2.10 27.88 29.78
C CYS A 308 3.45 27.26 30.18
N PHE A 309 4.18 27.89 31.08
CA PHE A 309 5.47 27.43 31.59
C PHE A 309 5.32 26.10 32.35
N VAL A 310 4.37 26.02 33.28
CA VAL A 310 4.10 24.79 34.04
C VAL A 310 3.67 23.65 33.11
N SER A 311 2.90 23.96 32.07
CA SER A 311 2.48 22.97 31.06
C SER A 311 3.68 22.44 30.24
N ALA A 312 4.54 23.34 29.76
CA ALA A 312 5.74 22.99 29.02
C ALA A 312 6.77 22.23 29.88
N PHE A 313 6.87 22.56 31.16
CA PHE A 313 7.68 21.82 32.13
C PHE A 313 7.21 20.36 32.25
N SER A 314 5.90 20.15 32.38
CA SER A 314 5.31 18.81 32.43
C SER A 314 5.62 17.98 31.18
N GLU A 315 5.41 18.57 30.00
CA GLU A 315 5.67 17.91 28.71
C GLU A 315 7.13 17.49 28.56
N MET A 316 8.08 18.37 28.90
CA MET A 316 9.52 18.07 28.82
C MET A 316 9.93 16.92 29.75
N VAL A 317 9.46 16.92 31.00
CA VAL A 317 9.78 15.88 31.99
C VAL A 317 9.25 14.51 31.55
N LEU A 318 8.02 14.47 31.04
CA LEU A 318 7.41 13.24 30.52
C LEU A 318 8.12 12.76 29.25
N ALA A 319 8.43 13.65 28.31
CA ALA A 319 9.16 13.31 27.09
C ALA A 319 10.54 12.70 27.41
N PHE A 320 11.28 13.28 28.36
CA PHE A 320 12.56 12.72 28.81
C PHE A 320 12.41 11.31 29.37
N THR A 321 11.38 11.08 30.20
CA THR A 321 11.12 9.80 30.83
C THR A 321 10.81 8.72 29.78
N PHE A 322 9.93 9.00 28.83
CA PHE A 322 9.53 8.04 27.80
C PHE A 322 10.60 7.82 26.72
N ALA A 323 11.37 8.85 26.36
CA ALA A 323 12.52 8.70 25.48
C ALA A 323 13.59 7.81 26.11
N THR A 324 13.91 8.02 27.39
CA THR A 324 14.83 7.16 28.15
C THR A 324 14.33 5.72 28.19
N TRP A 325 13.02 5.53 28.41
CA TRP A 325 12.41 4.21 28.35
C TRP A 325 12.55 3.53 27.00
N TYR A 326 12.32 4.25 25.90
CA TYR A 326 12.41 3.71 24.54
C TYR A 326 13.81 3.20 24.22
N TRP A 327 14.82 4.05 24.43
CA TRP A 327 16.22 3.81 24.04
C TRP A 327 16.98 2.84 24.96
N THR A 328 16.48 2.56 26.16
CA THR A 328 17.11 1.59 27.06
C THR A 328 16.77 0.14 26.63
N ARG A 329 17.79 -0.67 26.32
CA ARG A 329 17.68 -2.13 26.07
C ARG A 329 18.79 -2.89 26.83
N PRO A 330 18.51 -3.98 27.57
CA PRO A 330 17.22 -4.56 27.96
C PRO A 330 16.46 -3.72 29.00
N LYS A 331 15.13 -3.86 29.06
CA LYS A 331 14.26 -3.04 29.94
C LYS A 331 14.52 -3.24 31.44
N ALA A 332 15.18 -4.33 31.84
CA ALA A 332 15.59 -4.55 33.22
C ALA A 332 16.59 -3.51 33.76
N ARG A 333 17.29 -2.77 32.89
CA ARG A 333 18.27 -1.74 33.27
C ARG A 333 17.68 -0.35 33.49
N LEU A 334 16.34 -0.22 33.49
CA LEU A 334 15.68 1.06 33.76
C LEU A 334 15.93 1.50 35.21
N PRO A 335 16.44 2.73 35.44
CA PRO A 335 16.65 3.22 36.80
C PRO A 335 15.31 3.36 37.52
N PHE A 336 15.22 2.91 38.79
CA PHE A 336 13.97 2.92 39.56
C PHE A 336 13.29 4.31 39.62
N PHE A 337 14.08 5.40 39.65
CA PHE A 337 13.60 6.78 39.69
C PHE A 337 13.79 7.54 38.35
N VAL A 338 13.34 6.99 37.21
CA VAL A 338 13.48 7.65 35.88
C VAL A 338 12.85 9.05 35.87
N LEU A 339 11.64 9.19 36.41
CA LEU A 339 10.90 10.46 36.42
C LEU A 339 11.65 11.54 37.23
N THR A 340 12.15 11.18 38.42
CA THR A 340 12.91 12.10 39.27
C THR A 340 14.17 12.60 38.56
N ARG A 341 14.83 11.74 37.79
CA ARG A 341 15.98 12.12 36.96
C ARG A 341 15.56 13.07 35.82
N GLY A 342 14.39 12.85 35.23
CA GLY A 342 13.78 13.75 34.25
C GLY A 342 13.49 15.13 34.85
N VAL A 343 12.84 15.19 36.01
CA VAL A 343 12.59 16.43 36.76
C VAL A 343 13.90 17.17 37.02
N THR A 344 14.90 16.47 37.57
CA THR A 344 16.21 17.04 37.89
C THR A 344 16.87 17.62 36.65
N ARG A 345 16.94 16.85 35.55
CA ARG A 345 17.54 17.35 34.31
C ARG A 345 16.80 18.54 33.71
N THR A 346 15.48 18.51 33.75
CA THR A 346 14.68 19.62 33.23
C THR A 346 14.93 20.91 34.01
N ILE A 347 14.96 20.83 35.35
CA ILE A 347 15.22 21.99 36.22
C ILE A 347 16.62 22.55 35.98
N PHE A 348 17.66 21.71 35.97
CA PHE A 348 19.04 22.19 35.92
C PHE A 348 19.53 22.56 34.51
N PHE A 349 19.04 21.90 33.45
CA PHE A 349 19.60 22.07 32.10
C PHE A 349 18.63 22.67 31.07
N HIS A 350 17.31 22.58 31.26
CA HIS A 350 16.33 22.94 30.22
C HIS A 350 15.33 24.03 30.61
N LEU A 351 15.48 24.66 31.78
CA LEU A 351 14.56 25.70 32.24
C LEU A 351 14.45 26.88 31.27
N GLY A 352 15.57 27.32 30.69
CA GLY A 352 15.57 28.40 29.67
C GLY A 352 14.90 28.01 28.36
N THR A 353 15.00 26.74 27.94
CA THR A 353 14.32 26.19 26.75
C THR A 353 12.80 26.20 26.96
N ILE A 354 12.35 25.83 28.16
CA ILE A 354 10.94 25.85 28.57
C ILE A 354 10.42 27.29 28.68
N ALA A 355 11.20 28.17 29.31
CA ALA A 355 10.85 29.59 29.45
C ALA A 355 10.61 30.25 28.08
N PHE A 356 11.52 30.06 27.14
CA PHE A 356 11.41 30.60 25.79
C PHE A 356 10.23 30.02 25.01
N GLY A 357 10.09 28.69 24.96
CA GLY A 357 9.00 28.03 24.24
C GLY A 357 7.61 28.39 24.80
N SER A 358 7.46 28.44 26.13
CA SER A 358 6.21 28.83 26.78
C SER A 358 5.84 30.31 26.59
N LEU A 359 6.84 31.21 26.50
CA LEU A 359 6.63 32.64 26.25
C LEU A 359 6.01 32.88 24.87
N ILE A 360 6.47 32.17 23.83
CA ILE A 360 5.92 32.28 22.47
C ILE A 360 4.43 31.94 22.45
N ILE A 361 4.01 30.86 23.13
CA ILE A 361 2.59 30.49 23.24
C ILE A 361 1.82 31.54 24.05
N ALA A 362 2.39 32.05 25.14
CA ALA A 362 1.74 33.03 25.99
C ALA A 362 1.43 34.34 25.23
N ILE A 363 2.37 34.85 24.43
CA ILE A 363 2.18 36.04 23.59
C ILE A 363 1.01 35.82 22.62
N CYS A 364 0.97 34.69 21.91
CA CYS A 364 -0.14 34.39 21.00
C CYS A 364 -1.49 34.29 21.72
N LYS A 365 -1.54 33.72 22.93
CA LYS A 365 -2.77 33.67 23.74
C LYS A 365 -3.25 35.05 24.15
N ILE A 366 -2.34 35.96 24.52
CA ILE A 366 -2.66 37.33 24.88
C ILE A 366 -3.23 38.09 23.68
N ILE A 367 -2.58 38.00 22.51
CA ILE A 367 -3.08 38.64 21.29
C ILE A 367 -4.49 38.13 20.95
N ARG A 368 -4.73 36.81 21.09
CA ARG A 368 -6.05 36.23 20.88
C ARG A 368 -7.09 36.75 21.88
N ALA A 369 -6.74 36.85 23.16
CA ALA A 369 -7.61 37.43 24.18
C ALA A 369 -7.93 38.91 23.88
N MET A 370 -6.95 39.68 23.41
CA MET A 370 -7.14 41.07 22.99
C MET A 370 -8.06 41.19 21.77
N LEU A 371 -7.89 40.33 20.76
CA LEU A 371 -8.77 40.30 19.57
C LEU A 371 -10.22 39.99 19.94
N GLU A 372 -10.44 39.10 20.92
CA GLU A 372 -11.77 38.77 21.42
C GLU A 372 -12.41 39.97 22.15
N TYR A 373 -11.63 40.65 22.99
CA TYR A 373 -12.07 41.87 23.67
C TYR A 373 -12.38 43.01 22.67
N LEU A 374 -11.53 43.20 21.66
CA LEU A 374 -11.71 44.22 20.63
C LEU A 374 -12.98 43.97 19.81
N ASP A 375 -13.27 42.74 19.43
CA ASP A 375 -14.52 42.41 18.74
C ASP A 375 -15.76 42.74 19.58
N HIS A 376 -15.74 42.43 20.88
CA HIS A 376 -16.84 42.77 21.77
C HIS A 376 -17.07 44.29 21.86
N LYS A 377 -16.01 45.09 21.91
CA LYS A 377 -16.10 46.57 21.93
C LYS A 377 -16.50 47.16 20.57
N LEU A 378 -16.02 46.58 19.48
CA LEU A 378 -16.25 47.06 18.11
C LEU A 378 -17.60 46.61 17.53
N LYS A 379 -18.30 45.66 18.15
CA LYS A 379 -19.72 45.36 17.84
C LYS A 379 -20.64 46.58 17.93
N LYS A 380 -20.25 47.63 18.66
CA LYS A 380 -20.97 48.91 18.75
C LYS A 380 -20.77 49.83 17.52
N TYR A 381 -19.73 49.62 16.72
CA TYR A 381 -19.31 50.47 15.59
C TYR A 381 -19.26 49.66 14.28
N ASP A 382 -20.35 48.95 14.00
CA ASP A 382 -20.44 47.84 13.05
C ASP A 382 -20.19 48.23 11.58
N ASN A 383 -19.01 47.89 11.06
CA ASN A 383 -18.63 48.04 9.65
C ASN A 383 -18.23 46.68 9.05
N GLY A 384 -18.66 46.37 7.82
CA GLY A 384 -18.39 45.08 7.17
C GLY A 384 -16.91 44.75 6.99
N VAL A 385 -16.07 45.75 6.70
CA VAL A 385 -14.61 45.60 6.55
C VAL A 385 -13.96 45.22 7.89
N THR A 386 -14.34 45.89 8.98
CA THR A 386 -13.84 45.61 10.33
C THR A 386 -14.19 44.17 10.74
N ARG A 387 -15.41 43.70 10.43
CA ARG A 387 -15.85 42.33 10.70
C ARG A 387 -15.02 41.29 9.91
N ALA A 388 -14.71 41.57 8.65
CA ALA A 388 -13.87 40.69 7.82
C ALA A 388 -12.43 40.61 8.34
N ILE A 389 -11.82 41.75 8.69
CA ILE A 389 -10.45 41.79 9.25
C ILE A 389 -10.37 41.08 10.59
N LEU A 390 -11.32 41.31 11.50
CA LEU A 390 -11.36 40.63 12.80
C LEU A 390 -11.59 39.12 12.65
N CYS A 391 -12.44 38.69 11.71
CA CYS A 391 -12.63 37.28 11.39
C CYS A 391 -11.32 36.63 10.89
N CYS A 392 -10.61 37.29 9.97
CA CYS A 392 -9.33 36.80 9.45
C CYS A 392 -8.26 36.74 10.54
N CYS A 393 -8.13 37.77 11.38
CA CYS A 393 -7.16 37.82 12.47
C CYS A 393 -7.44 36.73 13.52
N ARG A 394 -8.70 36.54 13.92
CA ARG A 394 -9.09 35.46 14.84
C ARG A 394 -8.75 34.09 14.29
N CYS A 395 -9.09 33.83 13.03
CA CYS A 395 -8.77 32.56 12.37
C CYS A 395 -7.25 32.34 12.31
N PHE A 396 -6.50 33.36 11.91
CA PHE A 396 -5.04 33.31 11.84
C PHE A 396 -4.40 33.01 13.20
N PHE A 397 -4.75 33.75 14.25
CA PHE A 397 -4.17 33.53 15.59
C PHE A 397 -4.63 32.22 16.22
N TRP A 398 -5.85 31.74 15.92
CA TRP A 398 -6.28 30.40 16.29
C TRP A 398 -5.46 29.30 15.60
N CYS A 399 -5.18 29.46 14.30
CA CYS A 399 -4.32 28.55 13.54
C CYS A 399 -2.88 28.60 14.07
N LEU A 400 -2.34 29.80 14.31
CA LEU A 400 -0.99 30.01 14.82
C LEU A 400 -0.81 29.42 16.21
N GLU A 401 -1.76 29.63 17.13
CA GLU A 401 -1.72 29.00 18.46
C GLU A 401 -1.71 27.47 18.36
N SER A 402 -2.55 26.91 17.49
CA SER A 402 -2.64 25.45 17.29
C SER A 402 -1.35 24.89 16.69
N PHE A 403 -0.76 25.59 15.72
CA PHE A 403 0.52 25.22 15.11
C PHE A 403 1.67 25.32 16.10
N LEU A 404 1.76 26.40 16.88
CA LEU A 404 2.82 26.60 17.86
C LEU A 404 2.75 25.56 18.98
N LYS A 405 1.56 25.17 19.45
CA LYS A 405 1.42 24.06 20.40
C LYS A 405 1.99 22.76 19.81
N PHE A 406 1.58 22.41 18.58
CA PHE A 406 2.09 21.23 17.90
C PHE A 406 3.61 21.27 17.74
N LEU A 407 4.19 22.39 17.31
CA LEU A 407 5.63 22.53 17.13
C LEU A 407 6.37 22.44 18.48
N ASN A 408 5.89 23.13 19.51
CA ASN A 408 6.53 23.17 20.83
C ASN A 408 6.60 21.79 21.47
N THR A 409 5.49 21.04 21.49
CA THR A 409 5.46 19.69 22.07
C THR A 409 6.48 18.78 21.40
N ASN A 410 6.55 18.78 20.06
CA ASN A 410 7.52 17.98 19.32
C ASN A 410 8.98 18.49 19.49
N ALA A 411 9.17 19.81 19.61
CA ALA A 411 10.48 20.39 19.90
C ALA A 411 10.99 19.98 21.29
N TYR A 412 10.12 19.94 22.31
CA TYR A 412 10.49 19.47 23.64
C TYR A 412 10.89 18.00 23.65
N ILE A 413 10.21 17.13 22.88
CA ILE A 413 10.63 15.74 22.71
C ILE A 413 12.05 15.65 22.11
N MET A 414 12.34 16.43 21.06
CA MET A 414 13.69 16.47 20.47
C MET A 414 14.74 17.03 21.42
N CYS A 415 14.40 18.05 22.22
CA CYS A 415 15.27 18.56 23.28
C CYS A 415 15.56 17.47 24.32
N ALA A 416 14.55 16.69 24.71
CA ALA A 416 14.70 15.62 25.70
C ALA A 416 15.58 14.46 25.19
N ILE A 417 15.57 14.18 23.88
CA ILE A 417 16.40 13.14 23.27
C ILE A 417 17.85 13.60 23.09
N TYR A 418 18.06 14.80 22.51
CA TYR A 418 19.39 15.24 22.07
C TYR A 418 20.06 16.28 22.97
N GLY A 419 19.34 16.87 23.93
CA GLY A 419 19.86 17.92 24.81
C GLY A 419 20.11 19.27 24.12
N LYS A 420 19.54 19.52 22.94
CA LYS A 420 19.72 20.77 22.18
C LYS A 420 18.77 21.88 22.66
N ASN A 421 19.07 23.11 22.26
CA ASN A 421 18.19 24.27 22.48
C ASN A 421 16.88 24.19 21.68
N PHE A 422 15.91 25.03 22.05
CA PHE A 422 14.55 25.01 21.49
C PHE A 422 14.52 25.14 19.95
N CYS A 423 15.18 26.16 19.39
CA CYS A 423 15.10 26.47 17.96
C CYS A 423 15.70 25.37 17.08
N SER A 424 16.84 24.79 17.47
CA SER A 424 17.44 23.66 16.74
C SER A 424 16.53 22.44 16.80
N SER A 425 15.99 22.12 17.98
CA SER A 425 15.09 20.99 18.17
C SER A 425 13.77 21.15 17.41
N ALA A 426 13.23 22.37 17.34
CA ALA A 426 12.02 22.67 16.58
C ALA A 426 12.22 22.48 15.07
N ARG A 427 13.39 22.89 14.53
CA ARG A 427 13.74 22.66 13.12
C ARG A 427 13.85 21.17 12.82
N ASP A 428 14.56 20.42 13.66
CA ASP A 428 14.77 18.98 13.47
C ASP A 428 13.44 18.21 13.58
N ALA A 429 12.62 18.53 14.59
CA ALA A 429 11.28 17.98 14.77
C ALA A 429 10.38 18.23 13.54
N PHE A 430 10.32 19.49 13.08
CA PHE A 430 9.52 19.87 11.93
C PHE A 430 9.99 19.19 10.64
N GLY A 431 11.30 19.12 10.40
CA GLY A 431 11.89 18.44 9.24
C GLY A 431 11.58 16.94 9.23
N LEU A 432 11.60 16.28 10.38
CA LEU A 432 11.27 14.85 10.50
C LEU A 432 9.78 14.58 10.23
N LEU A 433 8.91 15.41 10.80
CA LEU A 433 7.46 15.26 10.71
C LEU A 433 6.94 15.62 9.31
N THR A 434 7.47 16.66 8.66
CA THR A 434 7.05 17.05 7.30
C THR A 434 7.33 15.98 6.25
N ARG A 435 8.45 15.26 6.35
CA ARG A 435 8.75 14.10 5.49
C ARG A 435 7.74 12.95 5.63
N ASN A 436 7.04 12.90 6.77
CA ASN A 436 6.08 11.86 7.10
C ASN A 436 4.70 12.45 7.45
N ILE A 437 4.34 13.60 6.87
CA ILE A 437 3.23 14.43 7.33
C ILE A 437 1.89 13.68 7.37
N LEU A 438 1.60 12.85 6.36
CA LEU A 438 0.38 12.04 6.32
C LEU A 438 0.33 10.99 7.42
N ARG A 439 1.47 10.39 7.78
CA ARG A 439 1.55 9.40 8.86
C ARG A 439 1.44 10.08 10.22
N ALA A 440 2.12 11.22 10.39
CA ALA A 440 2.09 12.00 11.63
C ALA A 440 0.68 12.55 11.92
N ILE A 441 0.06 13.25 10.97
CA ILE A 441 -1.29 13.83 11.15
C ILE A 441 -2.33 12.73 11.34
N ALA A 442 -2.31 11.66 10.53
CA ALA A 442 -3.29 10.60 10.67
C ALA A 442 -3.17 9.87 12.00
N LEU A 443 -1.98 9.79 12.60
CA LEU A 443 -1.79 9.15 13.89
C LEU A 443 -2.21 10.06 15.05
N ASP A 444 -1.75 11.32 15.06
CA ASP A 444 -2.11 12.35 16.05
C ASP A 444 -3.63 12.54 16.17
N LYS A 445 -4.33 12.66 15.03
CA LYS A 445 -5.79 12.85 15.03
C LYS A 445 -6.54 11.61 15.52
N VAL A 446 -6.04 10.41 15.21
CA VAL A 446 -6.67 9.17 15.66
C VAL A 446 -6.46 8.95 17.16
N THR A 447 -5.25 9.15 17.69
CA THR A 447 -4.96 9.00 19.12
C THR A 447 -5.73 10.02 19.95
N GLY A 448 -5.79 11.28 19.49
CA GLY A 448 -6.59 12.33 20.12
C GLY A 448 -8.09 12.00 20.16
N PHE A 449 -8.66 11.51 19.05
CA PHE A 449 -10.05 11.09 18.98
C PHE A 449 -10.37 9.92 19.93
N LEU A 450 -9.49 8.92 20.02
CA LEU A 450 -9.67 7.77 20.91
C LEU A 450 -9.66 8.17 22.39
N PHE A 451 -8.74 9.07 22.79
CA PHE A 451 -8.72 9.59 24.15
C PHE A 451 -9.92 10.48 24.46
N PHE A 452 -10.40 11.27 23.50
CA PHE A 452 -11.64 12.03 23.65
C PHE A 452 -12.83 11.11 23.95
N LEU A 453 -12.98 10.04 23.17
CA LEU A 453 -14.07 9.06 23.36
C LEU A 453 -14.03 8.39 24.73
N SER A 454 -12.82 8.04 25.19
CA SER A 454 -12.60 7.41 26.49
C SER A 454 -12.94 8.35 27.66
N LYS A 455 -12.59 9.64 27.56
CA LYS A 455 -12.94 10.67 28.56
C LYS A 455 -14.45 10.89 28.64
N LEU A 456 -15.11 10.96 27.48
CA LEU A 456 -16.56 11.16 27.39
C LEU A 456 -17.31 9.99 28.02
N LEU A 457 -16.91 8.75 27.72
CA LEU A 457 -17.54 7.55 28.28
C LEU A 457 -17.42 7.50 29.81
N LEU A 458 -16.24 7.83 30.37
CA LEU A 458 -16.04 7.87 31.81
C LEU A 458 -16.89 8.97 32.48
N ALA A 459 -16.91 10.17 31.89
CA ALA A 459 -17.69 11.29 32.42
C ALA A 459 -19.20 11.01 32.37
N CYS A 460 -19.73 10.49 31.25
CA CYS A 460 -21.12 10.08 31.13
C CYS A 460 -21.49 8.96 32.11
N GLY A 461 -20.62 7.95 32.28
CA GLY A 461 -20.84 6.86 33.22
C GLY A 461 -20.95 7.35 34.67
N MET A 462 -20.03 8.22 35.10
CA MET A 462 -20.07 8.80 36.44
C MET A 462 -21.29 9.72 36.64
N ALA A 463 -21.62 10.54 35.65
CA ALA A 463 -22.80 11.40 35.70
C ALA A 463 -24.11 10.62 35.79
N ALA A 464 -24.23 9.51 35.05
CA ALA A 464 -25.39 8.62 35.12
C ALA A 464 -25.53 8.01 36.52
N VAL A 465 -24.43 7.50 37.10
CA VAL A 465 -24.42 6.97 38.48
C VAL A 465 -24.85 8.05 39.48
N THR A 466 -24.31 9.26 39.36
CA THR A 466 -24.69 10.39 40.23
C THR A 466 -26.16 10.78 40.06
N TYR A 467 -26.67 10.85 38.83
CA TYR A 467 -28.09 11.15 38.57
C TYR A 467 -28.98 10.07 39.19
N THR A 468 -28.71 8.78 38.95
CA THR A 468 -29.50 7.69 39.53
C THR A 468 -29.45 7.67 41.06
N PHE A 469 -28.34 8.12 41.66
CA PHE A 469 -28.23 8.21 43.11
C PHE A 469 -29.13 9.30 43.69
N PHE A 470 -29.13 10.50 43.09
CA PHE A 470 -29.96 11.62 43.56
C PHE A 470 -31.43 11.53 43.14
N ASP A 471 -31.75 10.76 42.10
CA ASP A 471 -33.11 10.46 41.64
C ASP A 471 -33.74 9.29 42.42
N SER A 472 -32.93 8.45 43.07
CA SER A 472 -33.41 7.35 43.93
C SER A 472 -33.89 7.85 45.31
N GLU A 473 -34.64 7.02 46.04
CA GLU A 473 -35.09 7.32 47.42
C GLU A 473 -33.96 7.29 48.49
N ILE A 474 -32.71 7.13 48.08
CA ILE A 474 -31.55 6.95 48.97
C ILE A 474 -31.16 8.25 49.72
N PRO A 475 -31.14 9.46 49.11
CA PRO A 475 -30.89 10.71 49.81
C PRO A 475 -32.09 11.11 50.69
N LYS A 476 -31.85 11.52 51.94
CA LYS A 476 -32.92 11.94 52.88
C LYS A 476 -33.55 13.30 52.56
N THR A 477 -32.87 14.12 51.75
CA THR A 477 -33.33 15.44 51.32
C THR A 477 -33.50 15.43 49.79
N PRO A 478 -34.74 15.57 49.27
CA PRO A 478 -34.95 15.66 47.83
C PRO A 478 -34.39 16.98 47.31
N LEU A 479 -33.52 16.91 46.30
CA LEU A 479 -33.02 18.10 45.61
C LEU A 479 -34.08 18.64 44.66
N ASN A 480 -34.09 19.95 44.43
CA ASN A 480 -35.00 20.56 43.46
C ASN A 480 -34.64 20.12 42.02
N TYR A 481 -33.34 19.99 41.74
CA TYR A 481 -32.80 19.62 40.43
C TYR A 481 -31.70 18.55 40.56
N PRO A 482 -32.04 17.25 40.59
CA PRO A 482 -31.06 16.16 40.75
C PRO A 482 -30.05 16.04 39.58
N PHE A 483 -30.33 16.66 38.43
CA PHE A 483 -29.38 16.73 37.31
C PHE A 483 -28.22 17.70 37.56
N VAL A 484 -28.37 18.72 38.42
CA VAL A 484 -27.34 19.74 38.66
C VAL A 484 -26.06 19.12 39.25
N PRO A 485 -26.13 18.30 40.33
CA PRO A 485 -24.97 17.57 40.82
C PRO A 485 -24.36 16.62 39.78
N ALA A 486 -25.19 15.95 38.97
CA ALA A 486 -24.73 15.04 37.92
C ALA A 486 -23.92 15.77 36.84
N VAL A 487 -24.34 16.98 36.44
CA VAL A 487 -23.58 17.84 35.51
C VAL A 487 -22.27 18.31 36.14
N LEU A 488 -22.25 18.65 37.43
CA LEU A 488 -21.01 19.03 38.12
C LEU A 488 -20.02 17.86 38.21
N VAL A 489 -20.51 16.65 38.51
CA VAL A 489 -19.69 15.43 38.50
C VAL A 489 -19.21 15.09 37.08
N PHE A 490 -20.04 15.27 36.05
CA PHE A 490 -19.64 15.11 34.65
C PHE A 490 -18.45 16.01 34.31
N LEU A 491 -18.57 17.30 34.59
CA LEU A 491 -17.53 18.30 34.30
C LEU A 491 -16.25 18.00 35.09
N GLY A 492 -16.37 17.72 36.39
CA GLY A 492 -15.21 17.40 37.23
C GLY A 492 -14.53 16.09 36.81
N THR A 493 -15.30 15.05 36.49
CA THR A 493 -14.76 13.78 35.97
C THR A 493 -14.03 13.99 34.64
N TYR A 494 -14.59 14.79 33.73
CA TYR A 494 -13.95 15.09 32.45
C TYR A 494 -12.61 15.80 32.63
N VAL A 495 -12.52 16.77 33.56
CA VAL A 495 -11.28 17.47 33.89
C VAL A 495 -10.24 16.50 34.47
N ILE A 496 -10.64 15.68 35.45
CA ILE A 496 -9.77 14.66 36.07
C ILE A 496 -9.24 13.70 35.01
N ALA A 497 -10.13 13.11 34.19
CA ALA A 497 -9.74 12.22 33.11
C ALA A 497 -8.79 12.90 32.12
N SER A 498 -9.04 14.17 31.77
CA SER A 498 -8.19 14.90 30.82
C SER A 498 -6.75 15.05 31.31
N ILE A 499 -6.57 15.33 32.61
CA ILE A 499 -5.27 15.42 33.27
C ILE A 499 -4.53 14.09 33.15
N PHE A 500 -5.18 12.97 33.48
CA PHE A 500 -4.56 11.66 33.44
C PHE A 500 -4.23 11.16 32.01
N PHE A 501 -5.12 11.37 31.05
CA PHE A 501 -4.88 11.00 29.65
C PHE A 501 -3.79 11.87 28.97
N SER A 502 -3.48 13.05 29.50
CA SER A 502 -2.41 13.90 28.97
C SER A 502 -1.03 13.22 29.03
N VAL A 503 -0.75 12.44 30.09
CA VAL A 503 0.49 11.66 30.23
C VAL A 503 0.63 10.64 29.12
N TYR A 504 -0.47 9.96 28.79
CA TYR A 504 -0.52 8.98 27.73
C TYR A 504 -0.32 9.60 26.35
N SER A 505 -0.87 10.80 26.10
CA SER A 505 -0.64 11.54 24.87
C SER A 505 0.86 11.78 24.66
N VAL A 506 1.53 12.37 25.67
CA VAL A 506 2.97 12.65 25.60
C VAL A 506 3.80 11.37 25.43
N ALA A 507 3.40 10.27 26.08
CA ALA A 507 4.04 8.97 25.89
C ALA A 507 3.96 8.48 24.44
N VAL A 508 2.77 8.51 23.84
CA VAL A 508 2.56 8.06 22.46
C VAL A 508 3.31 8.93 21.47
N ASP A 509 3.26 10.26 21.62
CA ASP A 509 3.96 11.21 20.75
C ASP A 509 5.48 11.02 20.82
N THR A 510 6.02 10.82 22.03
CA THR A 510 7.45 10.57 22.25
C THR A 510 7.91 9.27 21.59
N LEU A 511 7.15 8.18 21.76
CA LEU A 511 7.47 6.89 21.16
C LEU A 511 7.37 6.93 19.63
N PHE A 512 6.37 7.64 19.10
CA PHE A 512 6.20 7.83 17.66
C PHE A 512 7.39 8.60 17.07
N LEU A 513 7.81 9.70 17.70
CA LEU A 513 8.97 10.47 17.23
C LEU A 513 10.27 9.66 17.34
N CYS A 514 10.47 8.90 18.42
CA CYS A 514 11.61 7.99 18.55
C CYS A 514 11.61 6.89 17.48
N PHE A 515 10.42 6.39 17.08
CA PHE A 515 10.29 5.41 16.00
C PHE A 515 10.65 5.98 14.63
N LEU A 516 10.35 7.26 14.36
CA LEU A 516 10.70 7.91 13.09
C LEU A 516 12.21 8.18 12.96
N ILE A 517 12.95 8.20 14.07
CA ILE A 517 14.40 8.40 14.09
C ILE A 517 15.09 7.06 13.79
N VAL A 518 15.61 6.90 12.57
CA VAL A 518 16.52 5.81 12.23
C VAL A 518 17.95 6.28 12.48
N THR A 519 18.55 5.84 13.58
CA THR A 519 19.99 5.99 13.84
C THR A 519 20.66 4.63 13.73
N ARG A 520 21.53 4.49 12.73
CA ARG A 520 22.42 3.33 12.60
C ARG A 520 23.85 3.80 12.35
N PRO A 521 24.86 3.07 12.82
CA PRO A 521 26.24 3.33 12.41
C PRO A 521 26.40 3.11 10.90
N HIS A 522 27.36 3.82 10.32
CA HIS A 522 27.82 3.56 8.96
C HIS A 522 28.68 2.30 8.98
N TYR A 523 28.38 1.34 8.11
CA TYR A 523 29.15 0.10 8.01
C TYR A 523 29.94 0.09 6.71
N GLN A 524 31.21 -0.32 6.76
CA GLN A 524 31.84 -0.96 5.61
C GLN A 524 31.27 -2.38 5.46
N LEU A 525 31.25 -2.92 4.25
CA LEU A 525 30.69 -4.25 4.02
C LEU A 525 31.43 -5.36 4.81
N ASP A 526 32.74 -5.23 5.01
CA ASP A 526 33.51 -6.19 5.81
C ASP A 526 33.18 -6.11 7.31
N ASP A 527 32.97 -4.90 7.82
CA ASP A 527 32.54 -4.68 9.21
C ASP A 527 31.13 -5.24 9.42
N LEU A 528 30.24 -5.03 8.44
CA LEU A 528 28.89 -5.60 8.45
C LEU A 528 28.94 -7.13 8.45
N ASN A 529 29.75 -7.71 7.56
CA ASN A 529 29.92 -9.16 7.47
C ASN A 529 30.49 -9.75 8.77
N SER A 530 31.40 -9.04 9.42
CA SER A 530 32.01 -9.46 10.70
C SER A 530 31.02 -9.32 11.85
N ALA A 531 30.28 -8.21 11.91
CA ALA A 531 29.29 -7.94 12.96
C ALA A 531 28.10 -8.92 12.92
N PHE A 532 27.76 -9.43 11.73
CA PHE A 532 26.60 -10.30 11.51
C PHE A 532 26.94 -11.71 11.02
N ASN A 533 28.18 -12.17 11.19
CA ASN A 533 28.63 -13.53 10.87
C ASN A 533 28.25 -13.99 9.44
N TYR A 534 28.67 -13.24 8.42
CA TYR A 534 28.44 -13.61 7.03
C TYR A 534 28.99 -15.01 6.72
N PHE A 535 28.11 -15.89 6.25
CA PHE A 535 28.45 -17.27 5.89
C PHE A 535 28.18 -17.52 4.40
N LYS A 536 29.18 -18.08 3.72
CA LYS A 536 29.04 -18.56 2.35
C LYS A 536 28.57 -20.02 2.36
N PRO A 537 27.42 -20.36 1.76
CA PRO A 537 27.01 -21.75 1.61
C PRO A 537 28.00 -22.51 0.73
N LYS A 538 28.44 -23.69 1.19
CA LYS A 538 29.25 -24.61 0.39
C LYS A 538 28.33 -25.35 -0.58
N THR A 539 28.37 -25.03 -1.86
CA THR A 539 27.69 -25.82 -2.90
C THR A 539 28.65 -26.87 -3.45
N HIS A 540 28.40 -28.14 -3.14
CA HIS A 540 29.14 -29.24 -3.72
C HIS A 540 28.32 -29.83 -4.85
N PHE A 541 28.47 -29.31 -6.07
CA PHE A 541 27.70 -29.75 -7.24
C PHE A 541 27.64 -31.28 -7.39
N PHE A 542 28.78 -31.96 -7.24
CA PHE A 542 28.85 -33.42 -7.30
C PHE A 542 28.11 -34.11 -6.15
N GLN A 543 28.15 -33.53 -4.96
CA GLN A 543 27.55 -34.11 -3.76
C GLN A 543 26.03 -33.87 -3.74
N GLU A 544 25.56 -32.68 -4.16
CA GLU A 544 24.14 -32.40 -4.41
C GLU A 544 23.59 -33.28 -5.54
N ALA A 545 24.36 -33.52 -6.60
CA ALA A 545 23.96 -34.45 -7.67
C ALA A 545 23.91 -35.90 -7.19
N LEU A 546 24.89 -36.34 -6.39
CA LEU A 546 24.94 -37.68 -5.79
C LEU A 546 23.83 -37.89 -4.76
N GLU A 547 23.54 -36.90 -3.91
CA GLU A 547 22.45 -36.92 -2.93
C GLU A 547 21.09 -36.92 -3.64
N SER A 548 20.92 -36.09 -4.67
CA SER A 548 19.70 -36.08 -5.49
C SER A 548 19.49 -37.39 -6.25
N MET A 549 20.57 -38.11 -6.62
CA MET A 549 20.52 -39.47 -7.20
C MET A 549 20.25 -40.56 -6.14
N ARG A 550 20.64 -40.34 -4.88
CA ARG A 550 20.49 -41.32 -3.79
C ARG A 550 19.11 -41.24 -3.11
N GLU A 551 18.45 -40.10 -3.18
CA GLU A 551 17.08 -39.87 -2.71
C GLU A 551 16.01 -40.06 -3.80
N VAL A 552 16.33 -40.74 -4.92
CA VAL A 552 15.33 -41.01 -5.97
C VAL A 552 14.33 -42.04 -5.47
N ASP A 553 13.26 -41.56 -4.86
CA ASP A 553 12.05 -42.35 -4.60
C ASP A 553 11.50 -42.86 -5.94
N THR A 554 11.45 -44.19 -6.10
CA THR A 554 10.89 -44.86 -7.28
C THR A 554 9.49 -44.33 -7.63
N LYS A 555 8.68 -43.96 -6.63
CA LYS A 555 7.36 -43.35 -6.83
C LYS A 555 7.44 -41.95 -7.42
N SER A 556 8.39 -41.12 -6.96
CA SER A 556 8.66 -39.79 -7.52
C SER A 556 9.17 -39.88 -8.95
N CYS A 557 10.05 -40.85 -9.26
CA CYS A 557 10.54 -41.09 -10.61
C CYS A 557 9.45 -41.57 -11.58
N LEU A 558 8.65 -42.57 -11.17
CA LEU A 558 7.51 -43.08 -11.96
C LEU A 558 6.47 -41.99 -12.21
N SER A 559 6.13 -41.19 -11.20
CA SER A 559 5.19 -40.07 -11.34
C SER A 559 5.76 -38.87 -12.11
N GLY A 560 7.09 -38.77 -12.21
CA GLY A 560 7.77 -37.81 -13.08
C GLY A 560 7.77 -38.24 -14.55
N LEU A 561 7.99 -39.52 -14.82
CA LEU A 561 8.05 -40.09 -16.18
C LEU A 561 6.66 -40.28 -16.80
N PHE A 562 5.67 -40.67 -16.00
CA PHE A 562 4.28 -40.88 -16.40
C PHE A 562 3.35 -39.92 -15.64
N PRO A 563 3.09 -38.71 -16.18
CA PRO A 563 2.22 -37.72 -15.54
C PRO A 563 0.79 -38.23 -15.28
N ILE A 564 0.32 -39.24 -16.04
CA ILE A 564 -0.97 -39.90 -15.81
C ILE A 564 -1.16 -40.38 -14.37
N PHE A 565 -0.11 -40.84 -13.69
CA PHE A 565 -0.21 -41.26 -12.29
C PHE A 565 -0.37 -40.11 -11.30
N LYS A 566 -0.13 -38.85 -11.73
CA LYS A 566 -0.37 -37.65 -10.91
C LYS A 566 -1.79 -37.13 -11.10
N TRP A 567 -2.22 -36.93 -12.35
CA TRP A 567 -3.49 -36.26 -12.61
C TRP A 567 -4.70 -37.20 -12.59
N LEU A 568 -4.55 -38.49 -12.91
CA LEU A 568 -5.67 -39.43 -12.95
C LEU A 568 -6.29 -39.69 -11.56
N PRO A 569 -5.52 -39.81 -10.46
CA PRO A 569 -6.09 -39.92 -9.11
C PRO A 569 -6.79 -38.64 -8.62
N GLU A 570 -6.40 -37.47 -9.13
CA GLU A 570 -7.00 -36.17 -8.83
C GLU A 570 -8.27 -35.89 -9.66
N TYR A 571 -8.61 -36.79 -10.58
CA TYR A 571 -9.70 -36.59 -11.53
C TYR A 571 -11.09 -36.72 -10.89
N SER A 572 -11.90 -35.67 -10.99
CA SER A 572 -13.27 -35.67 -10.47
C SER A 572 -14.29 -36.09 -11.52
N PHE A 573 -14.65 -37.38 -11.50
CA PHE A 573 -15.65 -37.96 -12.43
C PHE A 573 -16.97 -37.18 -12.56
N PRO A 574 -17.62 -36.70 -11.47
CA PRO A 574 -18.92 -36.03 -11.58
C PRO A 574 -18.87 -34.68 -12.29
N SER A 575 -17.76 -33.95 -12.18
CA SER A 575 -17.63 -32.59 -12.74
C SER A 575 -16.93 -32.56 -14.09
N ASP A 576 -15.93 -33.42 -14.31
CA ASP A 576 -15.02 -33.28 -15.45
C ASP A 576 -15.40 -34.19 -16.63
N PHE A 577 -16.04 -35.34 -16.36
CA PHE A 577 -16.29 -36.37 -17.38
C PHE A 577 -17.20 -35.92 -18.52
N ILE A 578 -18.25 -35.16 -18.21
CA ILE A 578 -19.17 -34.68 -19.25
C ILE A 578 -18.45 -33.72 -20.21
N GLY A 579 -17.61 -32.83 -19.67
CA GLY A 579 -16.80 -31.90 -20.46
C GLY A 579 -15.76 -32.64 -21.32
N ASP A 580 -15.05 -33.61 -20.75
CA ASP A 580 -14.06 -34.42 -21.47
C ASP A 580 -14.69 -35.32 -22.54
N LEU A 581 -15.89 -35.86 -22.30
CA LEU A 581 -16.64 -36.66 -23.26
C LEU A 581 -17.12 -35.82 -24.46
N ILE A 582 -17.77 -34.68 -24.21
CA ILE A 582 -18.28 -33.79 -25.27
C ILE A 582 -17.12 -33.21 -26.08
N SER A 583 -16.08 -32.73 -25.41
CA SER A 583 -14.88 -32.21 -26.09
C SER A 583 -14.19 -33.32 -26.88
N GLY A 584 -14.08 -34.54 -26.33
CA GLY A 584 -13.41 -35.67 -26.99
C GLY A 584 -14.12 -36.14 -28.24
N LEU A 585 -15.45 -36.26 -28.20
CA LEU A 585 -16.26 -36.56 -29.38
C LEU A 585 -16.13 -35.45 -30.43
N THR A 586 -16.16 -34.19 -30.02
CA THR A 586 -16.01 -33.04 -30.94
C THR A 586 -14.65 -33.04 -31.62
N VAL A 587 -13.58 -33.27 -30.85
CA VAL A 587 -12.20 -33.33 -31.36
C VAL A 587 -12.01 -34.52 -32.30
N GLY A 588 -12.49 -35.71 -31.92
CA GLY A 588 -12.44 -36.90 -32.77
C GLY A 588 -13.17 -36.71 -34.10
N VAL A 589 -14.32 -36.03 -34.08
CA VAL A 589 -15.05 -35.67 -35.30
C VAL A 589 -14.23 -34.74 -36.21
N MET A 590 -13.51 -33.76 -35.65
CA MET A 590 -12.65 -32.88 -36.45
C MET A 590 -11.42 -33.60 -37.02
N HIS A 591 -10.90 -34.62 -36.33
CA HIS A 591 -9.77 -35.40 -36.82
C HIS A 591 -10.06 -36.13 -38.12
N ILE A 592 -11.32 -36.48 -38.41
CA ILE A 592 -11.68 -37.22 -39.63
C ILE A 592 -11.37 -36.40 -40.89
N PRO A 593 -12.02 -35.24 -41.17
CA PRO A 593 -11.72 -34.45 -42.35
C PRO A 593 -10.32 -33.84 -42.32
N GLN A 594 -9.90 -33.29 -41.17
CA GLN A 594 -8.60 -32.63 -41.08
C GLN A 594 -7.44 -33.62 -41.22
N GLY A 595 -7.56 -34.81 -40.63
CA GLY A 595 -6.59 -35.90 -40.78
C GLY A 595 -6.40 -36.30 -42.23
N MET A 596 -7.50 -36.62 -42.93
CA MET A 596 -7.45 -37.01 -44.34
C MET A 596 -6.89 -35.90 -45.23
N GLY A 597 -7.36 -34.66 -45.05
CA GLY A 597 -6.89 -33.52 -45.85
C GLY A 597 -5.41 -33.19 -45.61
N TYR A 598 -4.94 -33.28 -44.35
CA TYR A 598 -3.53 -33.07 -44.03
C TYR A 598 -2.63 -34.20 -44.51
N ALA A 599 -3.09 -35.45 -44.51
CA ALA A 599 -2.34 -36.55 -45.13
C ALA A 599 -2.16 -36.33 -46.64
N LEU A 600 -3.18 -35.82 -47.33
CA LEU A 600 -3.08 -35.43 -48.74
C LEU A 600 -2.07 -34.29 -48.96
N LEU A 601 -1.96 -33.34 -48.03
CA LEU A 601 -0.91 -32.31 -48.08
C LEU A 601 0.50 -32.86 -47.83
N ALA A 602 0.60 -33.94 -47.07
CA ALA A 602 1.85 -34.67 -46.87
C ALA A 602 2.21 -35.59 -48.05
N ASN A 603 1.45 -35.58 -49.15
CA ASN A 603 1.57 -36.53 -50.25
C ASN A 603 1.43 -38.00 -49.80
N MET A 604 0.68 -38.24 -48.72
CA MET A 604 0.44 -39.55 -48.12
C MET A 604 -0.98 -40.04 -48.39
N PRO A 605 -1.24 -41.36 -48.31
CA PRO A 605 -2.59 -41.89 -48.36
C PRO A 605 -3.48 -41.29 -47.25
N PRO A 606 -4.74 -40.90 -47.53
CA PRO A 606 -5.62 -40.21 -46.57
C PRO A 606 -5.77 -40.90 -45.21
N ILE A 607 -5.74 -42.23 -45.20
CA ILE A 607 -5.89 -43.04 -43.99
C ILE A 607 -4.77 -42.81 -42.96
N THR A 608 -3.56 -42.51 -43.43
CA THR A 608 -2.40 -42.24 -42.56
C THR A 608 -2.64 -41.04 -41.65
N GLY A 609 -3.49 -40.09 -42.07
CA GLY A 609 -3.91 -38.97 -41.25
C GLY A 609 -4.80 -39.36 -40.08
N ILE A 610 -5.66 -40.38 -40.28
CA ILE A 610 -6.49 -40.95 -39.21
C ILE A 610 -5.62 -41.79 -38.27
N TYR A 611 -4.66 -42.56 -38.80
CA TYR A 611 -3.68 -43.29 -37.98
C TYR A 611 -2.84 -42.34 -37.10
N THR A 612 -2.36 -41.24 -37.68
CA THR A 612 -1.57 -40.20 -36.97
C THR A 612 -2.41 -39.45 -35.93
N ALA A 613 -3.73 -39.40 -36.10
CA ALA A 613 -4.66 -38.86 -35.11
C ALA A 613 -5.05 -39.89 -34.01
N PHE A 614 -4.66 -41.15 -34.16
CA PHE A 614 -4.97 -42.24 -33.23
C PHE A 614 -3.75 -42.67 -32.41
N PHE A 615 -2.73 -43.28 -33.04
CA PHE A 615 -1.62 -43.91 -32.31
C PHE A 615 -0.77 -42.91 -31.51
N PRO A 616 -0.27 -41.81 -32.08
CA PRO A 616 0.53 -40.84 -31.33
C PRO A 616 -0.27 -40.10 -30.25
N VAL A 617 -1.56 -39.87 -30.49
CA VAL A 617 -2.47 -39.20 -29.54
C VAL A 617 -2.71 -40.08 -28.30
N PHE A 618 -2.84 -41.40 -28.50
CA PHE A 618 -2.90 -42.35 -27.40
C PHE A 618 -1.63 -42.35 -26.55
N ILE A 619 -0.45 -42.26 -27.17
CA ILE A 619 0.82 -42.14 -26.44
C ILE A 619 0.91 -40.81 -25.69
N TYR A 620 0.46 -39.71 -26.30
CA TYR A 620 0.43 -38.41 -25.66
C TYR A 620 -0.49 -38.36 -24.44
N PHE A 621 -1.59 -39.10 -24.42
CA PHE A 621 -2.45 -39.25 -23.23
C PHE A 621 -1.69 -39.79 -22.00
N LEU A 622 -0.69 -40.65 -22.20
CA LEU A 622 0.11 -41.25 -21.13
C LEU A 622 1.23 -40.32 -20.62
N PHE A 623 1.92 -39.65 -21.54
CA PHE A 623 3.15 -38.90 -21.25
C PHE A 623 2.97 -37.37 -21.19
N GLY A 624 1.90 -36.83 -21.77
CA GLY A 624 1.65 -35.40 -21.89
C GLY A 624 1.31 -34.74 -20.56
N THR A 625 1.75 -33.50 -20.39
CA THR A 625 1.45 -32.68 -19.19
C THR A 625 0.39 -31.61 -19.47
N SER A 626 0.29 -31.12 -20.72
CA SER A 626 -0.73 -30.16 -21.07
C SER A 626 -2.12 -30.78 -21.15
N ARG A 627 -3.09 -30.22 -20.41
CA ARG A 627 -4.47 -30.72 -20.31
C ARG A 627 -5.34 -30.46 -21.55
N HIS A 628 -5.03 -29.39 -22.30
CA HIS A 628 -5.89 -28.89 -23.38
C HIS A 628 -5.25 -28.99 -24.77
N ASN A 629 -4.01 -29.49 -24.84
CA ASN A 629 -3.32 -29.63 -26.11
C ASN A 629 -3.97 -30.75 -26.93
N SER A 630 -4.41 -30.44 -28.15
CA SER A 630 -5.01 -31.42 -29.06
C SER A 630 -3.98 -31.89 -30.10
N MET A 631 -3.36 -33.02 -29.79
CA MET A 631 -2.35 -33.68 -30.62
C MET A 631 -2.96 -34.37 -31.84
N GLY A 632 -2.20 -34.51 -32.92
CA GLY A 632 -2.54 -35.28 -34.11
C GLY A 632 -1.91 -34.69 -35.35
N THR A 633 -2.62 -34.67 -36.47
CA THR A 633 -2.13 -34.03 -37.70
C THR A 633 -2.13 -32.50 -37.59
N LEU A 634 -1.08 -31.85 -38.11
CA LEU A 634 -0.93 -30.39 -38.19
C LEU A 634 -0.56 -30.00 -39.62
N ALA A 635 -1.17 -28.93 -40.14
CA ALA A 635 -0.98 -28.48 -41.51
C ALA A 635 0.50 -28.16 -41.85
N VAL A 636 1.21 -27.45 -40.97
CA VAL A 636 2.61 -27.06 -41.18
C VAL A 636 3.52 -28.28 -41.28
N VAL A 637 3.40 -29.21 -40.32
CA VAL A 637 4.18 -30.46 -40.30
C VAL A 637 3.83 -31.35 -41.49
N SER A 638 2.58 -31.33 -41.94
CA SER A 638 2.14 -32.10 -43.12
C SER A 638 2.75 -31.54 -44.41
N ILE A 639 2.81 -30.21 -44.58
CA ILE A 639 3.49 -29.60 -45.75
C ILE A 639 4.99 -29.91 -45.73
N MET A 640 5.63 -29.79 -44.56
CA MET A 640 7.05 -30.14 -44.44
C MET A 640 7.31 -31.61 -44.77
N THR A 641 6.46 -32.51 -44.28
CA THR A 641 6.50 -33.94 -44.62
C THR A 641 6.29 -34.14 -46.12
N GLY A 642 5.32 -33.45 -46.72
CA GLY A 642 5.02 -33.54 -48.15
C GLY A 642 6.18 -33.15 -49.05
N LYS A 643 7.00 -32.18 -48.63
CA LYS A 643 8.24 -31.80 -49.30
C LYS A 643 9.29 -32.91 -49.26
N VAL A 644 9.54 -33.50 -48.08
CA VAL A 644 10.47 -34.64 -47.93
C VAL A 644 10.02 -35.83 -48.78
N VAL A 645 8.73 -36.18 -48.65
CA VAL A 645 8.11 -37.26 -49.43
C VAL A 645 8.29 -37.00 -50.91
N TYR A 646 7.99 -35.80 -51.39
CA TYR A 646 8.14 -35.46 -52.81
C TYR A 646 9.58 -35.52 -53.31
N ASN A 647 10.56 -35.12 -52.50
CA ASN A 647 11.98 -35.12 -52.90
C ASN A 647 12.58 -36.53 -53.00
N HIS A 648 12.07 -37.48 -52.20
CA HIS A 648 12.64 -38.84 -52.10
C HIS A 648 11.71 -39.95 -52.59
N SER A 649 10.48 -39.63 -53.03
CA SER A 649 9.54 -40.56 -53.65
C SER A 649 9.02 -40.04 -55.00
N GLY A 650 8.95 -40.92 -56.00
CA GLY A 650 8.60 -40.56 -57.38
C GLY A 650 9.05 -41.60 -58.43
N GLU A 651 8.74 -41.33 -59.71
CA GLU A 651 9.17 -42.18 -60.83
C GLU A 651 10.69 -42.21 -60.94
N GLY A 652 11.30 -43.38 -60.67
CA GLY A 652 12.75 -43.58 -60.64
C GLY A 652 13.37 -43.68 -59.23
N SER A 653 12.58 -43.50 -58.17
CA SER A 653 13.02 -43.72 -56.77
C SER A 653 12.69 -45.14 -56.29
N ASN A 654 13.50 -45.67 -55.37
CA ASN A 654 13.31 -47.01 -54.79
C ASN A 654 12.27 -47.04 -53.64
N TYR A 655 11.75 -45.88 -53.23
CA TYR A 655 10.94 -45.74 -52.01
C TYR A 655 9.54 -45.24 -52.34
N SER A 656 8.54 -45.84 -51.70
CA SER A 656 7.16 -45.36 -51.74
C SER A 656 6.95 -44.15 -50.83
N ASN A 657 5.95 -43.32 -51.13
CA ASN A 657 5.59 -42.17 -50.29
C ASN A 657 5.40 -42.58 -48.81
N LEU A 658 4.78 -43.74 -48.60
CA LEU A 658 4.52 -44.29 -47.27
C LEU A 658 5.80 -44.62 -46.51
N GLU A 659 6.79 -45.22 -47.17
CA GLU A 659 8.09 -45.56 -46.57
C GLU A 659 8.87 -44.31 -46.19
N VAL A 660 8.90 -43.28 -47.05
CA VAL A 660 9.56 -42.00 -46.73
C VAL A 660 8.90 -41.31 -45.54
N GLY A 661 7.56 -41.19 -45.55
CA GLY A 661 6.82 -40.52 -44.47
C GLY A 661 6.94 -41.21 -43.11
N THR A 662 7.00 -42.55 -43.09
CA THR A 662 7.17 -43.34 -41.87
C THR A 662 8.60 -43.32 -41.34
N ALA A 663 9.60 -43.37 -42.24
CA ALA A 663 11.01 -43.19 -41.89
C ALA A 663 11.27 -41.79 -41.30
N LEU A 664 10.66 -40.76 -41.89
CA LEU A 664 10.71 -39.40 -41.34
C LEU A 664 10.10 -39.33 -39.93
N CYS A 665 8.94 -39.97 -39.71
CA CYS A 665 8.29 -40.04 -38.39
C CYS A 665 9.20 -40.69 -37.34
N PHE A 666 9.84 -41.79 -37.70
CA PHE A 666 10.78 -42.50 -36.84
C PHE A 666 11.97 -41.62 -36.45
N LEU A 667 12.62 -40.98 -37.43
CA LEU A 667 13.80 -40.17 -37.18
C LEU A 667 13.49 -38.89 -36.40
N VAL A 668 12.35 -38.26 -36.67
CA VAL A 668 11.83 -37.13 -35.88
C VAL A 668 11.60 -37.54 -34.42
N GLY A 669 10.98 -38.69 -34.19
CA GLY A 669 10.77 -39.23 -32.84
C GLY A 669 12.09 -39.49 -32.11
N LEU A 670 13.07 -40.11 -32.78
CA LEU A 670 14.40 -40.36 -32.23
C LEU A 670 15.13 -39.06 -31.87
N ILE A 671 15.12 -38.06 -32.76
CA ILE A 671 15.74 -36.75 -32.51
C ILE A 671 15.09 -36.06 -31.30
N GLN A 672 13.76 -36.08 -31.19
CA GLN A 672 13.05 -35.50 -30.05
C GLN A 672 13.40 -36.21 -28.72
N LEU A 673 13.56 -37.54 -28.74
CA LEU A 673 14.03 -38.29 -27.57
C LEU A 673 15.47 -37.94 -27.20
N VAL A 674 16.37 -37.78 -28.18
CA VAL A 674 17.75 -37.32 -27.94
C VAL A 674 17.74 -35.91 -27.33
N MET A 675 16.93 -35.00 -27.87
CA MET A 675 16.76 -33.65 -27.31
C MET A 675 16.22 -33.70 -25.87
N CYS A 676 15.32 -34.64 -25.55
CA CYS A 676 14.80 -34.86 -24.20
C CYS A 676 15.89 -35.35 -23.23
N LEU A 677 16.74 -36.29 -23.66
CA LEU A 677 17.88 -36.78 -22.89
C LEU A 677 18.88 -35.66 -22.58
N LEU A 678 19.15 -34.80 -23.55
CA LEU A 678 20.00 -33.62 -23.40
C LEU A 678 19.34 -32.47 -22.63
N ARG A 679 18.10 -32.64 -22.14
CA ARG A 679 17.29 -31.61 -21.48
C ARG A 679 17.16 -30.32 -22.30
N MET A 680 17.13 -30.43 -23.62
CA MET A 680 16.98 -29.30 -24.53
C MET A 680 15.56 -28.71 -24.51
N GLY A 681 14.64 -29.23 -23.69
CA GLY A 681 13.34 -28.62 -23.46
C GLY A 681 13.44 -27.14 -23.05
N VAL A 682 14.54 -26.73 -22.38
CA VAL A 682 14.83 -25.33 -22.02
C VAL A 682 14.97 -24.41 -23.24
N ALA A 683 15.39 -24.94 -24.40
CA ALA A 683 15.56 -24.14 -25.61
C ALA A 683 14.22 -23.54 -26.12
N SER A 684 13.06 -24.07 -25.69
CA SER A 684 11.77 -23.46 -26.02
C SER A 684 11.58 -22.07 -25.40
N PHE A 685 12.34 -21.69 -24.36
CA PHE A 685 12.33 -20.32 -23.82
C PHE A 685 12.90 -19.28 -24.77
N LEU A 686 13.67 -19.68 -25.78
CA LEU A 686 14.28 -18.77 -26.75
C LEU A 686 13.32 -18.38 -27.89
N LEU A 687 12.13 -18.99 -27.94
CA LEU A 687 11.11 -18.73 -28.95
C LEU A 687 10.21 -17.57 -28.51
N SER A 688 10.57 -16.36 -28.94
CA SER A 688 9.75 -15.17 -28.67
C SER A 688 8.33 -15.28 -29.25
N GLU A 689 7.34 -14.66 -28.60
CA GLU A 689 5.96 -14.59 -29.13
C GLU A 689 5.92 -13.95 -30.54
N ALA A 690 6.80 -12.98 -30.81
CA ALA A 690 6.92 -12.32 -32.11
C ALA A 690 7.36 -13.28 -33.22
N LEU A 691 8.37 -14.12 -32.94
CA LEU A 691 8.81 -15.19 -33.84
C LEU A 691 7.67 -16.17 -34.12
N VAL A 692 7.02 -16.68 -33.07
CA VAL A 692 5.98 -17.72 -33.21
C VAL A 692 4.81 -17.18 -34.03
N SER A 693 4.32 -15.97 -33.71
CA SER A 693 3.24 -15.31 -34.45
C SER A 693 3.60 -15.05 -35.92
N GLY A 694 4.79 -14.51 -36.20
CA GLY A 694 5.23 -14.26 -37.59
C GLY A 694 5.37 -15.55 -38.40
N PHE A 695 5.91 -16.60 -37.77
CA PHE A 695 6.05 -17.93 -38.36
C PHE A 695 4.69 -18.58 -38.66
N THR A 696 3.78 -18.63 -37.68
CA THR A 696 2.46 -19.26 -37.87
C THR A 696 1.58 -18.51 -38.86
N THR A 697 1.69 -17.17 -38.91
CA THR A 697 1.00 -16.34 -39.92
C THR A 697 1.52 -16.67 -41.32
N GLY A 698 2.83 -16.74 -41.51
CA GLY A 698 3.43 -17.09 -42.81
C GLY A 698 3.11 -18.52 -43.23
N ALA A 699 3.16 -19.48 -42.31
CA ALA A 699 2.81 -20.87 -42.58
C ALA A 699 1.32 -21.03 -42.94
N ALA A 700 0.43 -20.23 -42.34
CA ALA A 700 -0.98 -20.21 -42.69
C ALA A 700 -1.22 -19.73 -44.14
N VAL A 701 -0.40 -18.81 -44.66
CA VAL A 701 -0.43 -18.42 -46.09
C VAL A 701 -0.09 -19.62 -46.97
N TYR A 702 1.00 -20.36 -46.67
CA TYR A 702 1.35 -21.59 -47.39
C TYR A 702 0.21 -22.62 -47.40
N VAL A 703 -0.37 -22.89 -46.23
CA VAL A 703 -1.48 -23.84 -46.12
C VAL A 703 -2.66 -23.38 -46.96
N PHE A 704 -3.04 -22.11 -46.89
CA PHE A 704 -4.13 -21.55 -47.69
C PHE A 704 -3.85 -21.66 -49.20
N THR A 705 -2.65 -21.26 -49.66
CA THR A 705 -2.23 -21.36 -51.06
C THR A 705 -2.27 -22.81 -51.56
N SER A 706 -1.81 -23.77 -50.76
CA SER A 706 -1.83 -25.19 -51.13
C SER A 706 -3.24 -25.78 -51.31
N GLN A 707 -4.27 -25.19 -50.68
CA GLN A 707 -5.66 -25.62 -50.86
C GLN A 707 -6.28 -25.13 -52.17
N MET A 708 -5.73 -24.08 -52.79
CA MET A 708 -6.35 -23.45 -53.96
C MET A 708 -6.49 -24.41 -55.16
N LYS A 709 -5.53 -25.33 -55.34
CA LYS A 709 -5.59 -26.34 -56.41
C LYS A 709 -6.80 -27.27 -56.29
N ASP A 710 -7.14 -27.70 -55.07
CA ASP A 710 -8.25 -28.60 -54.80
C ASP A 710 -9.60 -27.85 -54.72
N ILE A 711 -9.59 -26.54 -54.44
CA ILE A 711 -10.79 -25.67 -54.54
C ILE A 711 -11.14 -25.37 -56.00
N LEU A 712 -10.15 -25.09 -56.85
CA LEU A 712 -10.37 -24.87 -58.29
C LEU A 712 -10.52 -26.18 -59.09
N GLY A 713 -10.10 -27.31 -58.52
CA GLY A 713 -10.19 -28.63 -59.17
C GLY A 713 -9.08 -28.89 -60.18
N VAL A 714 -8.02 -28.08 -60.19
CA VAL A 714 -6.91 -28.16 -61.14
C VAL A 714 -5.78 -29.04 -60.60
N THR A 715 -4.95 -29.57 -61.50
CA THR A 715 -3.66 -30.19 -61.14
C THR A 715 -2.56 -29.17 -61.38
N LEU A 716 -1.69 -28.98 -60.39
CA LEU A 716 -0.50 -28.15 -60.54
C LEU A 716 0.73 -29.05 -60.54
N PRO A 717 1.77 -28.72 -61.34
CA PRO A 717 3.05 -29.38 -61.21
C PRO A 717 3.59 -29.13 -59.78
N PRO A 718 4.16 -30.15 -59.13
CA PRO A 718 4.81 -29.97 -57.85
C PRO A 718 6.03 -29.05 -58.02
N LEU A 719 6.07 -27.94 -57.28
CA LEU A 719 7.13 -26.93 -57.34
C LEU A 719 7.95 -27.01 -56.05
N GLY A 720 9.16 -27.56 -56.11
CA GLY A 720 10.07 -27.70 -54.95
C GLY A 720 11.09 -26.56 -54.80
N SER A 721 10.88 -25.40 -55.42
CA SER A 721 11.88 -24.33 -55.52
C SER A 721 11.72 -23.23 -54.47
N ARG A 722 12.80 -22.46 -54.23
CA ARG A 722 12.72 -21.18 -53.49
C ARG A 722 11.72 -20.26 -54.20
N PHE A 723 10.91 -19.51 -53.45
CA PHE A 723 9.76 -18.75 -53.97
C PHE A 723 8.58 -19.61 -54.46
N GLU A 724 8.40 -20.80 -53.88
CA GLU A 724 7.31 -21.74 -54.19
C GLU A 724 5.93 -21.09 -54.29
N ILE A 725 5.56 -20.22 -53.34
CA ILE A 725 4.26 -19.52 -53.36
C ILE A 725 4.08 -18.70 -54.64
N VAL A 726 5.11 -17.96 -55.05
CA VAL A 726 5.03 -17.07 -56.23
C VAL A 726 4.82 -17.90 -57.50
N TYR A 727 5.60 -18.98 -57.65
CA TYR A 727 5.43 -19.92 -58.76
C TYR A 727 4.08 -20.65 -58.72
N THR A 728 3.59 -21.01 -57.54
CA THR A 728 2.30 -21.65 -57.37
C THR A 728 1.17 -20.75 -57.85
N TYR A 729 1.17 -19.46 -57.50
CA TYR A 729 0.18 -18.49 -57.99
C TYR A 729 0.31 -18.21 -59.48
N TYR A 730 1.53 -18.20 -60.03
CA TYR A 730 1.77 -18.08 -61.46
C TYR A 730 1.17 -19.26 -62.24
N GLU A 731 1.46 -20.50 -61.84
CA GLU A 731 0.91 -21.72 -62.45
C GLU A 731 -0.60 -21.83 -62.22
N LEU A 732 -1.11 -21.44 -61.04
CA LEU A 732 -2.54 -21.37 -60.78
C LEU A 732 -3.21 -20.42 -61.77
N GLY A 733 -2.66 -19.21 -61.97
CA GLY A 733 -3.16 -18.23 -62.92
C GLY A 733 -3.25 -18.76 -64.35
N LYS A 734 -2.24 -19.52 -64.79
CA LYS A 734 -2.21 -20.20 -66.09
C LYS A 734 -3.29 -21.28 -66.22
N LYS A 735 -3.60 -21.98 -65.13
CA LYS A 735 -4.57 -23.09 -65.09
C LYS A 735 -6.00 -22.68 -64.69
N ILE A 736 -6.26 -21.40 -64.37
CA ILE A 736 -7.62 -20.89 -64.05
C ILE A 736 -8.66 -21.26 -65.12
N PRO A 737 -8.40 -21.14 -66.43
CA PRO A 737 -9.39 -21.52 -67.46
C PRO A 737 -9.76 -23.00 -67.46
N GLU A 738 -8.90 -23.87 -66.91
CA GLU A 738 -9.13 -25.32 -66.77
C GLU A 738 -9.84 -25.67 -65.45
N ALA A 739 -10.27 -24.67 -64.67
CA ALA A 739 -10.93 -24.89 -63.39
C ALA A 739 -12.27 -25.63 -63.55
N ASN A 740 -12.52 -26.60 -62.68
CA ASN A 740 -13.76 -27.35 -62.68
C ASN A 740 -14.87 -26.53 -61.98
N LEU A 741 -15.84 -26.07 -62.76
CA LEU A 741 -16.90 -25.17 -62.26
C LEU A 741 -17.75 -25.83 -61.15
N MET A 742 -18.05 -27.12 -61.26
CA MET A 742 -18.79 -27.86 -60.23
C MET A 742 -17.98 -27.92 -58.92
N ASN A 743 -16.68 -28.14 -59.03
CA ASN A 743 -15.76 -28.16 -57.90
C ASN A 743 -15.71 -26.81 -57.18
N VAL A 744 -15.62 -25.70 -57.94
CA VAL A 744 -15.66 -24.33 -57.40
C VAL A 744 -17.00 -24.02 -56.75
N ALA A 745 -18.12 -24.41 -57.35
CA ALA A 745 -19.46 -24.17 -56.80
C ALA A 745 -19.65 -24.88 -55.45
N ILE A 746 -19.30 -26.17 -55.36
CA ILE A 746 -19.37 -26.94 -54.11
C ILE A 746 -18.41 -26.35 -53.07
N ALA A 747 -17.19 -25.99 -53.46
CA ALA A 747 -16.22 -25.37 -52.56
C ALA A 747 -16.72 -24.03 -52.00
N ALA A 748 -17.31 -23.18 -52.84
CA ALA A 748 -17.89 -21.89 -52.45
C ALA A 748 -19.05 -22.07 -51.48
N CYS A 749 -19.98 -22.99 -51.77
CA CYS A 749 -21.07 -23.34 -50.86
C CYS A 749 -20.54 -23.83 -49.50
N ALA A 750 -19.55 -24.72 -49.51
CA ALA A 750 -18.93 -25.23 -48.27
C ALA A 750 -18.26 -24.11 -47.47
N ILE A 751 -17.50 -23.21 -48.12
CA ILE A 751 -16.87 -22.06 -47.47
C ILE A 751 -17.91 -21.13 -46.86
N ILE A 752 -18.98 -20.79 -47.59
CA ILE A 752 -20.06 -19.93 -47.10
C ILE A 752 -20.73 -20.55 -45.86
N ILE A 753 -21.05 -21.84 -45.90
CA ILE A 753 -21.63 -22.56 -44.75
C ILE A 753 -20.68 -22.52 -43.55
N LEU A 754 -19.38 -22.75 -43.76
CA LEU A 754 -18.36 -22.70 -42.69
C LEU A 754 -18.20 -21.29 -42.10
N LEU A 755 -18.21 -20.24 -42.93
CA LEU A 755 -18.11 -18.85 -42.49
C LEU A 755 -19.36 -18.41 -41.72
N ILE A 756 -20.56 -18.72 -42.21
CA ILE A 756 -21.82 -18.47 -41.48
C ILE A 756 -21.79 -19.18 -40.12
N ASN A 757 -21.31 -20.42 -40.08
CA ASN A 757 -21.19 -21.15 -38.83
C ASN A 757 -20.22 -20.46 -37.86
N ASN A 758 -19.06 -19.99 -38.33
CA ASN A 758 -18.05 -19.37 -37.49
C ASN A 758 -18.45 -17.98 -36.96
N GLU A 759 -19.02 -17.13 -37.82
CA GLU A 759 -19.30 -15.72 -37.49
C GLU A 759 -20.70 -15.51 -36.89
N ILE A 760 -21.70 -16.33 -37.25
CA ILE A 760 -23.10 -16.11 -36.88
C ILE A 760 -23.62 -17.20 -35.92
N ILE A 761 -23.52 -18.48 -36.31
CA ILE A 761 -24.15 -19.58 -35.57
C ILE A 761 -23.43 -19.84 -34.25
N LYS A 762 -22.09 -20.02 -34.29
CA LYS A 762 -21.29 -20.33 -33.10
C LYS A 762 -21.45 -19.30 -31.98
N PRO A 763 -21.31 -17.98 -32.21
CA PRO A 763 -21.41 -17.00 -31.12
C PRO A 763 -22.81 -16.90 -30.51
N ARG A 764 -23.86 -17.17 -31.30
CA ARG A 764 -25.25 -17.17 -30.81
C ARG A 764 -25.56 -18.45 -30.04
N LEU A 765 -25.18 -19.59 -30.57
CA LEU A 765 -25.47 -20.89 -29.96
C LEU A 765 -24.66 -21.12 -28.68
N ALA A 766 -23.43 -20.63 -28.60
CA ALA A 766 -22.61 -20.73 -27.39
C ALA A 766 -23.24 -20.04 -26.15
N LYS A 767 -24.22 -19.16 -26.34
CA LYS A 767 -24.99 -18.55 -25.24
C LYS A 767 -26.11 -19.47 -24.70
N VAL A 768 -26.49 -20.49 -25.46
CA VAL A 768 -27.65 -21.35 -25.19
C VAL A 768 -27.24 -22.80 -24.94
N CYS A 769 -26.22 -23.30 -25.63
CA CYS A 769 -25.76 -24.68 -25.56
C CYS A 769 -24.23 -24.75 -25.46
N ILE A 770 -23.74 -25.69 -24.63
CA ILE A 770 -22.31 -25.97 -24.46
C ILE A 770 -21.74 -26.79 -25.64
N ILE A 771 -22.59 -27.54 -26.34
CA ILE A 771 -22.16 -28.46 -27.40
C ILE A 771 -21.97 -27.69 -28.71
N PRO A 772 -20.76 -27.63 -29.28
CA PRO A 772 -20.53 -27.02 -30.59
C PRO A 772 -21.10 -27.90 -31.71
N ILE A 773 -21.77 -27.29 -32.70
CA ILE A 773 -22.28 -28.01 -33.87
C ILE A 773 -21.10 -28.56 -34.69
N PRO A 774 -21.07 -29.88 -34.98
CA PRO A 774 -20.02 -30.50 -35.80
C PRO A 774 -20.23 -30.23 -37.29
N ILE A 775 -20.21 -28.96 -37.71
CA ILE A 775 -20.50 -28.57 -39.10
C ILE A 775 -19.56 -29.24 -40.12
N GLN A 776 -18.31 -29.53 -39.72
CA GLN A 776 -17.32 -30.19 -40.57
C GLN A 776 -17.77 -31.61 -40.91
N LEU A 777 -18.34 -32.35 -39.95
CA LEU A 777 -18.88 -33.69 -40.20
C LEU A 777 -20.12 -33.64 -41.09
N ILE A 778 -21.02 -32.69 -40.83
CA ILE A 778 -22.23 -32.50 -41.64
C ILE A 778 -21.84 -32.24 -43.10
N LEU A 779 -20.83 -31.40 -43.35
CA LEU A 779 -20.30 -31.14 -44.68
C LEU A 779 -19.66 -32.37 -45.33
N VAL A 780 -18.88 -33.15 -44.57
CA VAL A 780 -18.28 -34.40 -45.08
C VAL A 780 -19.35 -35.42 -45.45
N VAL A 781 -20.34 -35.64 -44.58
CA VAL A 781 -21.42 -36.61 -44.80
C VAL A 781 -22.31 -36.17 -45.97
N SER A 782 -22.78 -34.92 -45.96
CA SER A 782 -23.60 -34.38 -47.06
C SER A 782 -22.84 -34.37 -48.38
N GLY A 783 -21.56 -33.99 -48.39
CA GLY A 783 -20.70 -34.04 -49.56
C GLY A 783 -20.49 -35.44 -50.12
N THR A 784 -20.33 -36.43 -49.24
CA THR A 784 -20.22 -37.84 -49.61
C THR A 784 -21.53 -38.34 -50.22
N LEU A 785 -22.68 -38.04 -49.60
CA LEU A 785 -24.01 -38.41 -50.11
C LEU A 785 -24.29 -37.76 -51.47
N LEU A 786 -23.97 -36.48 -51.65
CA LEU A 786 -24.09 -35.78 -52.93
C LEU A 786 -23.17 -36.43 -53.98
N SER A 787 -21.96 -36.83 -53.59
CA SER A 787 -21.02 -37.51 -54.48
C SER A 787 -21.53 -38.85 -54.97
N ILE A 788 -22.17 -39.64 -54.10
CA ILE A 788 -22.81 -40.91 -54.45
C ILE A 788 -24.05 -40.68 -55.33
N GLN A 789 -24.94 -39.75 -54.93
CA GLN A 789 -26.21 -39.52 -55.63
C GLN A 789 -26.02 -38.98 -57.05
N PHE A 790 -25.04 -38.11 -57.27
CA PHE A 790 -24.79 -37.46 -58.56
C PHE A 790 -23.62 -38.06 -59.34
N ASN A 791 -23.00 -39.13 -58.83
CA ASN A 791 -21.76 -39.73 -59.32
C ASN A 791 -20.73 -38.69 -59.80
N LEU A 792 -20.31 -37.86 -58.85
CA LEU A 792 -19.57 -36.62 -59.12
C LEU A 792 -18.18 -36.85 -59.76
N LYS A 793 -17.57 -38.01 -59.53
CA LYS A 793 -16.27 -38.37 -60.11
C LYS A 793 -16.39 -38.61 -61.62
N ASP A 794 -17.32 -39.46 -62.03
CA ASP A 794 -17.42 -39.89 -63.43
C ASP A 794 -18.16 -38.86 -64.29
N ASN A 795 -19.23 -38.24 -63.75
CA ASN A 795 -20.05 -37.29 -64.50
C ASN A 795 -19.41 -35.90 -64.65
N PHE A 796 -18.65 -35.46 -63.63
CA PHE A 796 -18.09 -34.10 -63.58
C PHE A 796 -16.56 -34.09 -63.47
N GLY A 797 -15.88 -35.23 -63.58
CA GLY A 797 -14.42 -35.32 -63.53
C GLY A 797 -13.80 -34.84 -62.20
N MET A 798 -14.56 -34.86 -61.11
CA MET A 798 -14.08 -34.32 -59.84
C MET A 798 -13.13 -35.27 -59.12
N LYS A 799 -12.11 -34.69 -58.46
CA LYS A 799 -11.16 -35.45 -57.65
C LYS A 799 -11.79 -35.84 -56.32
N VAL A 800 -11.82 -37.14 -56.03
CA VAL A 800 -12.28 -37.71 -54.77
C VAL A 800 -11.13 -38.23 -53.93
N VAL A 801 -11.38 -38.56 -52.66
CA VAL A 801 -10.39 -39.09 -51.72
C VAL A 801 -9.76 -40.40 -52.23
N GLY A 802 -10.58 -41.33 -52.73
CA GLY A 802 -10.12 -42.61 -53.27
C GLY A 802 -10.17 -43.74 -52.26
N THR A 803 -9.57 -44.89 -52.58
CA THR A 803 -9.67 -46.11 -51.78
C THR A 803 -9.06 -45.95 -50.39
N ILE A 804 -9.82 -46.33 -49.36
CA ILE A 804 -9.41 -46.31 -47.94
C ILE A 804 -9.54 -47.75 -47.42
N PRO A 805 -8.43 -48.42 -47.04
CA PRO A 805 -8.49 -49.77 -46.50
C PRO A 805 -9.15 -49.76 -45.12
N GLN A 806 -9.99 -50.75 -44.83
CA GLN A 806 -10.59 -50.91 -43.49
C GLN A 806 -9.60 -51.65 -42.58
N GLY A 807 -9.59 -51.28 -41.29
CA GLY A 807 -8.80 -51.95 -40.27
C GLY A 807 -7.60 -51.15 -39.75
N LEU A 808 -7.00 -51.67 -38.67
CA LEU A 808 -5.77 -51.15 -38.10
C LEU A 808 -4.56 -51.69 -38.89
N PRO A 809 -3.52 -50.86 -39.10
CA PRO A 809 -2.32 -51.29 -39.80
C PRO A 809 -1.53 -52.25 -38.92
N ALA A 810 -0.98 -53.31 -39.52
CA ALA A 810 -0.02 -54.17 -38.83
C ALA A 810 1.28 -53.37 -38.55
N PRO A 811 1.94 -53.58 -37.39
CA PRO A 811 3.20 -52.90 -37.09
C PRO A 811 4.27 -53.29 -38.11
N LYS A 812 4.92 -52.30 -38.71
CA LYS A 812 5.99 -52.45 -39.70
C LYS A 812 7.17 -51.57 -39.31
N LEU A 813 8.39 -52.08 -39.48
CA LEU A 813 9.59 -51.27 -39.28
C LEU A 813 9.73 -50.24 -40.42
N PRO A 814 10.11 -48.99 -40.12
CA PRO A 814 10.46 -48.02 -41.14
C PRO A 814 11.73 -48.47 -41.89
N ASN A 815 11.83 -48.12 -43.17
CA ASN A 815 13.03 -48.42 -43.93
C ASN A 815 14.22 -47.60 -43.39
N PHE A 816 15.28 -48.27 -42.95
CA PHE A 816 16.44 -47.62 -42.36
C PHE A 816 17.41 -47.04 -43.39
N ASP A 817 17.35 -47.50 -44.65
CA ASP A 817 18.30 -47.12 -45.70
C ASP A 817 18.18 -45.63 -46.09
N ILE A 818 16.98 -45.07 -46.01
CA ILE A 818 16.70 -43.66 -46.34
C ILE A 818 17.08 -42.69 -45.22
N LEU A 819 17.28 -43.16 -43.97
CA LEU A 819 17.48 -42.27 -42.82
C LEU A 819 18.63 -41.26 -42.96
N PRO A 820 19.81 -41.62 -43.49
CA PRO A 820 20.91 -40.67 -43.67
C PRO A 820 20.55 -39.53 -44.65
N GLU A 821 19.74 -39.81 -45.66
CA GLU A 821 19.35 -38.83 -46.70
C GLU A 821 18.41 -37.76 -46.13
N ILE A 822 17.48 -38.16 -45.25
CA ILE A 822 16.44 -37.28 -44.71
C ILE A 822 16.80 -36.66 -43.34
N LEU A 823 18.03 -36.83 -42.86
CA LEU A 823 18.44 -36.43 -41.50
C LEU A 823 18.25 -34.93 -41.24
N MET A 824 18.68 -34.08 -42.17
CA MET A 824 18.60 -32.61 -42.02
C MET A 824 17.15 -32.10 -42.03
N GLU A 825 16.31 -32.69 -42.87
CA GLU A 825 14.89 -32.36 -42.95
C GLU A 825 14.17 -32.83 -41.67
N SER A 826 14.57 -33.98 -41.13
CA SER A 826 14.04 -34.54 -39.87
C SER A 826 14.34 -33.66 -38.66
N ILE A 827 15.56 -33.10 -38.54
CA ILE A 827 15.90 -32.16 -37.46
C ILE A 827 14.97 -30.95 -37.49
N THR A 828 14.73 -30.42 -38.68
CA THR A 828 13.88 -29.24 -38.86
C THR A 828 12.44 -29.54 -38.47
N VAL A 829 11.87 -30.66 -38.94
CA VAL A 829 10.50 -31.09 -38.56
C VAL A 829 10.40 -31.34 -37.06
N ALA A 830 11.41 -31.95 -36.43
CA ALA A 830 11.45 -32.22 -35.00
C ALA A 830 11.39 -30.93 -34.16
N VAL A 831 12.21 -29.94 -34.49
CA VAL A 831 12.26 -28.64 -33.80
C VAL A 831 10.96 -27.86 -34.01
N VAL A 832 10.45 -27.78 -35.24
CA VAL A 832 9.19 -27.08 -35.56
C VAL A 832 8.01 -27.74 -34.83
N GLY A 833 7.89 -29.07 -34.92
CA GLY A 833 6.80 -29.83 -34.30
C GLY A 833 6.76 -29.67 -32.78
N TYR A 834 7.93 -29.75 -32.12
CA TYR A 834 8.06 -29.49 -30.69
C TYR A 834 7.71 -28.04 -30.32
N THR A 835 8.32 -27.07 -31.00
CA THR A 835 8.14 -25.63 -30.79
C THR A 835 6.67 -25.22 -30.82
N VAL A 836 5.95 -25.59 -31.88
CA VAL A 836 4.54 -25.24 -32.04
C VAL A 836 3.70 -25.91 -30.95
N SER A 837 3.97 -27.18 -30.65
CA SER A 837 3.19 -27.95 -29.68
C SER A 837 3.33 -27.43 -28.25
N VAL A 838 4.55 -27.08 -27.82
CA VAL A 838 4.80 -26.48 -26.51
C VAL A 838 4.23 -25.07 -26.42
N SER A 839 4.38 -24.25 -27.47
CA SER A 839 3.83 -22.89 -27.48
C SER A 839 2.31 -22.88 -27.27
N LEU A 840 1.61 -23.82 -27.90
CA LEU A 840 0.17 -24.02 -27.68
C LEU A 840 -0.16 -24.49 -26.27
N GLY A 841 0.64 -25.42 -25.73
CA GLY A 841 0.54 -25.84 -24.34
C GLY A 841 0.60 -24.64 -23.39
N ILE A 842 1.64 -23.80 -23.50
CA ILE A 842 1.85 -22.61 -22.64
C ILE A 842 0.62 -21.69 -22.66
N ILE A 843 0.01 -21.47 -23.83
CA ILE A 843 -1.16 -20.59 -23.98
C ILE A 843 -2.31 -21.07 -23.09
N PHE A 844 -2.63 -22.36 -23.10
CA PHE A 844 -3.73 -22.90 -22.28
C PHE A 844 -3.35 -23.11 -20.82
N ALA A 845 -2.10 -23.46 -20.54
CA ALA A 845 -1.53 -23.46 -19.17
C ALA A 845 -1.70 -22.11 -18.47
N LYS A 846 -1.38 -21.02 -19.18
CA LYS A 846 -1.55 -19.66 -18.67
C LYS A 846 -3.02 -19.26 -18.49
N LYS A 847 -3.93 -19.75 -19.34
CA LYS A 847 -5.38 -19.48 -19.20
C LYS A 847 -5.99 -20.17 -17.99
N GLU A 848 -5.61 -21.42 -17.75
CA GLU A 848 -6.19 -22.28 -16.69
C GLU A 848 -5.27 -22.40 -15.45
N ASN A 849 -4.23 -21.57 -15.36
CA ASN A 849 -3.28 -21.50 -14.25
C ASN A 849 -2.68 -22.86 -13.83
N TYR A 850 -2.19 -23.63 -14.79
CA TYR A 850 -1.40 -24.85 -14.52
C TYR A 850 -0.04 -24.78 -15.22
N GLU A 851 0.91 -25.60 -14.80
CA GLU A 851 2.26 -25.65 -15.35
C GLU A 851 2.45 -26.83 -16.31
N ILE A 852 3.34 -26.67 -17.29
CA ILE A 852 3.68 -27.69 -18.29
C ILE A 852 5.17 -28.03 -18.17
N GLY A 853 5.49 -29.32 -18.21
CA GLY A 853 6.87 -29.78 -18.19
C GLY A 853 7.45 -29.77 -19.60
N PHE A 854 8.33 -28.81 -19.93
CA PHE A 854 8.92 -28.69 -21.27
C PHE A 854 9.63 -29.96 -21.75
N ASN A 855 10.49 -30.54 -20.90
CA ASN A 855 11.20 -31.78 -21.26
C ASN A 855 10.27 -32.99 -21.33
N GLN A 856 9.16 -32.96 -20.58
CA GLN A 856 8.16 -34.02 -20.56
C GLN A 856 7.26 -33.96 -21.81
N GLU A 857 6.92 -32.77 -22.29
CA GLU A 857 6.26 -32.60 -23.59
C GLU A 857 7.16 -33.10 -24.73
N LEU A 858 8.46 -32.82 -24.65
CA LEU A 858 9.44 -33.32 -25.62
C LEU A 858 9.51 -34.86 -25.62
N LEU A 859 9.47 -35.49 -24.44
CA LEU A 859 9.34 -36.94 -24.31
C LEU A 859 8.04 -37.46 -24.93
N ALA A 860 6.91 -36.82 -24.63
CA ALA A 860 5.60 -37.24 -25.13
C ALA A 860 5.50 -37.18 -26.67
N LEU A 861 6.04 -36.12 -27.29
CA LEU A 861 6.13 -36.03 -28.75
C LEU A 861 7.11 -37.05 -29.33
N GLY A 862 8.30 -37.19 -28.75
CA GLY A 862 9.31 -38.14 -29.25
C GLY A 862 8.81 -39.58 -29.18
N ALA A 863 8.24 -39.99 -28.05
CA ALA A 863 7.63 -41.30 -27.87
C ALA A 863 6.44 -41.53 -28.80
N GLY A 864 5.57 -40.52 -28.99
CA GLY A 864 4.42 -40.62 -29.89
C GLY A 864 4.80 -40.77 -31.36
N ASN A 865 5.82 -40.03 -31.83
CA ASN A 865 6.32 -40.13 -33.20
C ASN A 865 7.04 -41.46 -33.43
N LEU A 866 7.89 -41.87 -32.49
CA LEU A 866 8.57 -43.16 -32.56
C LEU A 866 7.57 -44.32 -32.61
N PHE A 867 6.61 -44.34 -31.69
CA PHE A 867 5.58 -45.38 -31.66
C PHE A 867 4.68 -45.34 -32.90
N GLY A 868 4.24 -44.16 -33.33
CA GLY A 868 3.39 -44.00 -34.51
C GLY A 868 4.07 -44.45 -35.81
N SER A 869 5.39 -44.30 -35.92
CA SER A 869 6.13 -44.73 -37.11
C SER A 869 5.95 -46.22 -37.45
N PHE A 870 5.80 -47.07 -36.42
CA PHE A 870 5.54 -48.50 -36.61
C PHE A 870 4.15 -48.78 -37.19
N PHE A 871 3.21 -47.84 -37.08
CA PHE A 871 1.82 -47.99 -37.52
C PHE A 871 1.48 -47.12 -38.73
N SER A 872 2.47 -46.89 -39.61
CA SER A 872 2.28 -46.12 -40.85
C SER A 872 1.87 -44.66 -40.63
N CYS A 873 2.25 -44.06 -39.49
CA CYS A 873 2.04 -42.63 -39.24
C CYS A 873 3.17 -41.78 -39.84
N TYR A 874 2.87 -40.50 -40.02
CA TYR A 874 3.86 -39.47 -40.31
C TYR A 874 3.96 -38.51 -39.10
N PRO A 875 4.96 -37.60 -39.03
CA PRO A 875 5.15 -36.76 -37.86
C PRO A 875 3.88 -36.03 -37.38
N PHE A 876 3.58 -36.12 -36.08
CA PHE A 876 2.41 -35.49 -35.45
C PHE A 876 2.81 -34.25 -34.63
N ALA A 877 1.84 -33.34 -34.42
CA ALA A 877 2.01 -32.14 -33.59
C ALA A 877 0.65 -31.62 -33.08
N ALA A 878 0.66 -30.64 -32.19
CA ALA A 878 -0.57 -30.03 -31.70
C ALA A 878 -1.18 -29.05 -32.71
N SER A 879 -2.52 -28.99 -32.74
CA SER A 879 -3.28 -28.06 -33.57
C SER A 879 -4.01 -27.02 -32.73
N LEU A 880 -3.81 -25.73 -33.06
CA LEU A 880 -4.49 -24.62 -32.39
C LEU A 880 -6.01 -24.70 -32.53
N SER A 881 -6.52 -25.01 -33.73
CA SER A 881 -7.96 -25.01 -34.00
C SER A 881 -8.68 -26.09 -33.18
N ARG A 882 -8.09 -27.28 -33.06
CA ARG A 882 -8.65 -28.37 -32.26
C ARG A 882 -8.49 -28.10 -30.76
N ALA A 883 -7.32 -27.64 -30.30
CA ALA A 883 -7.09 -27.33 -28.89
C ALA A 883 -8.03 -26.22 -28.38
N ALA A 884 -8.29 -25.20 -29.21
CA ALA A 884 -9.25 -24.14 -28.89
C ALA A 884 -10.67 -24.68 -28.75
N ILE A 885 -11.10 -25.59 -29.64
CA ILE A 885 -12.44 -26.18 -29.56
C ILE A 885 -12.55 -27.16 -28.40
N GLN A 886 -11.51 -27.94 -28.11
CA GLN A 886 -11.42 -28.79 -26.91
C GLN A 886 -11.64 -27.97 -25.65
N TYR A 887 -10.93 -26.85 -25.53
CA TYR A 887 -11.07 -25.92 -24.41
C TYR A 887 -12.48 -25.30 -24.34
N LEU A 888 -13.01 -24.79 -25.47
CA LEU A 888 -14.33 -24.16 -25.53
C LEU A 888 -15.49 -25.15 -25.27
N ALA A 889 -15.33 -26.42 -25.63
CA ALA A 889 -16.29 -27.48 -25.34
C ALA A 889 -16.26 -27.97 -23.88
N GLY A 890 -15.39 -27.39 -23.05
CA GLY A 890 -15.28 -27.70 -21.63
C GLY A 890 -14.36 -28.87 -21.30
N GLY A 891 -13.44 -29.24 -22.19
CA GLY A 891 -12.40 -30.24 -21.89
C GLY A 891 -11.51 -29.79 -20.73
N LYS A 892 -11.26 -30.67 -19.78
CA LYS A 892 -10.51 -30.47 -18.53
C LYS A 892 -9.24 -31.28 -18.47
N THR A 893 -9.21 -32.47 -19.07
CA THR A 893 -8.03 -33.36 -19.03
C THR A 893 -7.74 -34.01 -20.38
N GLN A 894 -6.69 -34.84 -20.43
CA GLN A 894 -6.36 -35.62 -21.62
C GLN A 894 -7.27 -36.83 -21.85
N ILE A 895 -8.26 -37.09 -20.97
CA ILE A 895 -9.33 -38.07 -21.27
C ILE A 895 -10.07 -37.71 -22.57
N THR A 896 -10.14 -36.41 -22.92
CA THR A 896 -10.57 -35.96 -24.26
C THR A 896 -9.84 -36.71 -25.39
N GLY A 897 -8.52 -36.88 -25.29
CA GLY A 897 -7.71 -37.57 -26.28
C GLY A 897 -8.05 -39.06 -26.38
N LEU A 898 -8.30 -39.72 -25.25
CA LEU A 898 -8.71 -41.13 -25.21
C LEU A 898 -10.11 -41.35 -25.83
N VAL A 899 -11.06 -40.47 -25.52
CA VAL A 899 -12.40 -40.48 -26.13
C VAL A 899 -12.32 -40.27 -27.64
N SER A 900 -11.49 -39.31 -28.09
CA SER A 900 -11.22 -39.07 -29.50
C SER A 900 -10.62 -40.32 -30.18
N CYS A 901 -9.62 -40.97 -29.57
CA CYS A 901 -9.03 -42.20 -30.09
C CYS A 901 -10.06 -43.33 -30.19
N SER A 902 -10.95 -43.45 -29.21
CA SER A 902 -12.01 -44.47 -29.21
C SER A 902 -12.98 -44.29 -30.38
N LEU A 903 -13.37 -43.04 -30.67
CA LEU A 903 -14.20 -42.72 -31.84
C LEU A 903 -13.46 -43.03 -33.15
N LEU A 904 -12.18 -42.65 -33.26
CA LEU A 904 -11.39 -42.91 -34.46
C LEU A 904 -11.15 -44.40 -34.70
N ALA A 905 -11.03 -45.22 -33.65
CA ALA A 905 -10.97 -46.68 -33.77
C ALA A 905 -12.25 -47.25 -34.42
N VAL A 906 -13.43 -46.79 -33.98
CA VAL A 906 -14.71 -47.18 -34.61
C VAL A 906 -14.75 -46.76 -36.08
N VAL A 907 -14.27 -45.55 -36.40
CA VAL A 907 -14.21 -45.07 -37.78
C VAL A 907 -13.30 -45.94 -38.63
N LEU A 908 -12.09 -46.26 -38.16
CA LEU A 908 -11.12 -47.09 -38.89
C LEU A 908 -11.61 -48.52 -39.15
N LEU A 909 -12.37 -49.10 -38.20
CA LEU A 909 -12.87 -50.47 -38.32
C LEU A 909 -14.12 -50.57 -39.20
N TYR A 910 -15.05 -49.62 -39.13
CA TYR A 910 -16.39 -49.77 -39.73
C TYR A 910 -16.80 -48.67 -40.71
N VAL A 911 -16.35 -47.42 -40.52
CA VAL A 911 -16.90 -46.25 -41.24
C VAL A 911 -15.97 -45.76 -42.36
N ALA A 912 -14.68 -46.08 -42.31
CA ALA A 912 -13.66 -45.48 -43.18
C ALA A 912 -13.95 -45.60 -44.69
N SER A 913 -14.54 -46.72 -45.13
CA SER A 913 -14.92 -46.93 -46.53
C SER A 913 -16.01 -45.97 -47.02
N PHE A 914 -16.85 -45.43 -46.13
CA PHE A 914 -17.88 -44.46 -46.47
C PHE A 914 -17.30 -43.18 -47.05
N PHE A 915 -16.06 -42.79 -46.68
CA PHE A 915 -15.44 -41.55 -47.14
C PHE A 915 -14.70 -41.65 -48.48
N GLN A 916 -14.68 -42.81 -49.13
CA GLN A 916 -13.97 -43.00 -50.42
C GLN A 916 -14.47 -42.07 -51.55
N PRO A 917 -15.79 -41.86 -51.76
CA PRO A 917 -16.29 -40.97 -52.82
C PRO A 917 -16.28 -39.49 -52.42
N LEU A 918 -15.79 -39.12 -51.23
CA LEU A 918 -15.77 -37.73 -50.76
C LEU A 918 -14.99 -36.81 -51.72
N PRO A 919 -15.56 -35.69 -52.20
CA PRO A 919 -14.83 -34.72 -53.02
C PRO A 919 -13.71 -34.02 -52.24
N ARG A 920 -12.52 -33.90 -52.84
CA ARG A 920 -11.35 -33.26 -52.21
C ARG A 920 -11.56 -31.76 -51.94
N CYS A 921 -12.38 -31.08 -52.75
CA CYS A 921 -12.68 -29.67 -52.57
C CYS A 921 -13.35 -29.35 -51.22
N ILE A 922 -14.15 -30.28 -50.67
CA ILE A 922 -14.77 -30.11 -49.36
C ILE A 922 -13.72 -30.13 -48.26
N LEU A 923 -12.74 -31.06 -48.34
CA LEU A 923 -11.62 -31.11 -47.41
C LEU A 923 -10.76 -29.83 -47.51
N ALA A 924 -10.49 -29.38 -48.73
CA ALA A 924 -9.73 -28.15 -48.99
C ALA A 924 -10.43 -26.91 -48.43
N SER A 925 -11.75 -26.80 -48.59
CA SER A 925 -12.57 -25.72 -47.99
C SER A 925 -12.53 -25.76 -46.46
N ILE A 926 -12.59 -26.94 -45.84
CA ILE A 926 -12.47 -27.09 -44.38
C ILE A 926 -11.10 -26.59 -43.90
N ILE A 927 -10.02 -26.99 -44.58
CA ILE A 927 -8.66 -26.56 -44.23
C ILE A 927 -8.50 -25.05 -44.43
N ALA A 928 -8.93 -24.51 -45.56
CA ALA A 928 -8.82 -23.09 -45.89
C ALA A 928 -9.52 -22.19 -44.85
N VAL A 929 -10.72 -22.56 -44.39
CA VAL A 929 -11.41 -21.79 -43.33
C VAL A 929 -10.78 -22.02 -41.96
N SER A 930 -10.22 -23.21 -41.68
CA SER A 930 -9.61 -23.50 -40.37
C SER A 930 -8.36 -22.66 -40.06
N VAL A 931 -7.64 -22.19 -41.07
CA VAL A 931 -6.44 -21.35 -40.91
C VAL A 931 -6.73 -19.85 -40.77
N GLN A 932 -7.99 -19.42 -40.91
CA GLN A 932 -8.41 -18.01 -40.78
C GLN A 932 -7.91 -17.37 -39.47
N GLY A 933 -7.99 -18.09 -38.35
CA GLY A 933 -7.53 -17.59 -37.05
C GLY A 933 -6.02 -17.35 -36.97
N LEU A 934 -5.22 -18.10 -37.75
CA LEU A 934 -3.77 -17.90 -37.85
C LEU A 934 -3.44 -16.72 -38.75
N LEU A 935 -4.16 -16.52 -39.86
CA LEU A 935 -3.98 -15.37 -40.75
C LEU A 935 -4.32 -14.04 -40.06
N MET A 936 -5.31 -14.03 -39.16
CA MET A 936 -5.68 -12.84 -38.40
C MET A 936 -4.57 -12.32 -37.47
N GLN A 937 -3.57 -13.14 -37.13
CA GLN A 937 -2.39 -12.72 -36.36
C GLN A 937 -1.53 -11.68 -37.08
N ALA A 938 -1.72 -11.47 -38.40
CA ALA A 938 -1.12 -10.34 -39.12
C ALA A 938 -1.44 -8.97 -38.47
N LYS A 939 -2.56 -8.87 -37.73
CA LYS A 939 -2.94 -7.68 -36.96
C LYS A 939 -2.08 -7.45 -35.72
N ASP A 940 -1.22 -8.39 -35.31
CA ASP A 940 -0.33 -8.26 -34.16
C ASP A 940 0.95 -7.46 -34.48
N LEU A 941 1.33 -7.30 -35.75
CA LEU A 941 2.55 -6.56 -36.13
C LEU A 941 2.58 -5.12 -35.57
N PRO A 942 1.53 -4.29 -35.71
CA PRO A 942 1.52 -2.94 -35.13
C PRO A 942 1.69 -2.94 -33.60
N LYS A 943 1.19 -3.98 -32.91
CA LYS A 943 1.36 -4.13 -31.47
C LYS A 943 2.83 -4.42 -31.14
N PHE A 944 3.47 -5.37 -31.80
CA PHE A 944 4.90 -5.68 -31.56
C PHE A 944 5.82 -4.49 -31.91
N TRP A 945 5.53 -3.77 -33.00
CA TRP A 945 6.31 -2.60 -33.39
C TRP A 945 6.27 -1.47 -32.36
N ARG A 946 5.12 -1.27 -31.69
CA ARG A 946 4.98 -0.29 -30.60
C ARG A 946 5.63 -0.75 -29.29
N GLN A 947 5.72 -2.05 -29.06
CA GLN A 947 6.34 -2.61 -27.85
C GLN A 947 7.86 -2.60 -27.91
N GLY A 948 8.44 -2.88 -29.09
CA GLY A 948 9.89 -2.87 -29.26
C GLY A 948 10.30 -3.03 -30.71
N PHE A 949 11.29 -2.24 -31.15
CA PHE A 949 11.83 -2.29 -32.51
C PHE A 949 12.30 -3.70 -32.88
N PHE A 950 13.10 -4.35 -32.02
CA PHE A 950 13.61 -5.70 -32.28
C PHE A 950 12.50 -6.75 -32.37
N ASP A 951 11.41 -6.60 -31.60
CA ASP A 951 10.29 -7.54 -31.60
C ASP A 951 9.46 -7.38 -32.90
N GLY A 952 9.24 -6.13 -33.35
CA GLY A 952 8.62 -5.84 -34.64
C GLY A 952 9.43 -6.33 -35.84
N VAL A 953 10.75 -6.15 -35.82
CA VAL A 953 11.66 -6.66 -36.88
C VAL A 953 11.70 -8.18 -36.90
N THR A 954 11.74 -8.83 -35.73
CA THR A 954 11.71 -10.30 -35.64
C THR A 954 10.44 -10.85 -36.26
N TRP A 955 9.27 -10.27 -35.96
CA TRP A 955 8.00 -10.68 -36.57
C TRP A 955 8.02 -10.51 -38.10
N LEU A 956 8.41 -9.33 -38.59
CA LEU A 956 8.38 -8.99 -40.02
C LEU A 956 9.32 -9.88 -40.84
N LEU A 957 10.58 -10.01 -40.42
CA LEU A 957 11.56 -10.79 -41.14
C LEU A 957 11.25 -12.30 -41.08
N THR A 958 10.69 -12.79 -39.97
CA THR A 958 10.21 -14.18 -39.90
C THR A 958 9.08 -14.41 -40.89
N PHE A 959 8.05 -13.55 -40.88
CA PHE A 959 6.90 -13.65 -41.78
C PHE A 959 7.32 -13.61 -43.26
N VAL A 960 8.12 -12.61 -43.65
CA VAL A 960 8.61 -12.44 -45.03
C VAL A 960 9.47 -13.64 -45.44
N SER A 961 10.37 -14.11 -44.57
CA SER A 961 11.23 -15.26 -44.87
C SER A 961 10.43 -16.55 -45.04
N VAL A 962 9.42 -16.78 -44.19
CA VAL A 962 8.52 -17.93 -44.34
C VAL A 962 7.82 -17.85 -45.69
N VAL A 963 7.13 -16.74 -46.00
CA VAL A 963 6.28 -16.60 -47.19
C VAL A 963 7.08 -16.69 -48.49
N PHE A 964 8.20 -15.97 -48.61
CA PHE A 964 8.92 -15.85 -49.88
C PHE A 964 10.06 -16.85 -50.06
N ILE A 965 10.70 -17.30 -48.98
CA ILE A 965 11.84 -18.22 -49.10
C ILE A 965 11.36 -19.65 -48.91
N SER A 966 11.06 -20.03 -47.67
CA SER A 966 10.52 -21.33 -47.27
C SER A 966 10.25 -21.36 -45.77
N ILE A 967 9.40 -22.31 -45.34
CA ILE A 967 8.97 -22.47 -43.94
C ILE A 967 10.15 -22.75 -42.99
N ASP A 968 11.07 -23.63 -43.39
CA ASP A 968 12.26 -24.04 -42.64
C ASP A 968 13.25 -22.89 -42.42
N ILE A 969 13.58 -22.15 -43.47
CA ILE A 969 14.50 -21.00 -43.40
C ILE A 969 13.88 -19.87 -42.57
N GLY A 970 12.57 -19.63 -42.73
CA GLY A 970 11.88 -18.61 -41.97
C GLY A 970 11.95 -18.82 -40.45
N LEU A 971 11.83 -20.07 -39.98
CA LEU A 971 12.02 -20.38 -38.56
C LEU A 971 13.47 -20.11 -38.11
N LEU A 972 14.46 -20.53 -38.87
CA LEU A 972 15.88 -20.33 -38.55
C LEU A 972 16.22 -18.84 -38.44
N VAL A 973 15.74 -18.03 -39.40
CA VAL A 973 15.90 -16.56 -39.39
C VAL A 973 15.25 -15.96 -38.15
N GLY A 974 14.01 -16.34 -37.84
CA GLY A 974 13.33 -15.87 -36.64
C GLY A 974 14.11 -16.20 -35.37
N PHE A 975 14.58 -17.44 -35.24
CA PHE A 975 15.31 -17.91 -34.06
C PHE A 975 16.64 -17.17 -33.89
N ALA A 976 17.39 -16.99 -34.99
CA ALA A 976 18.62 -16.23 -35.00
C ALA A 976 18.40 -14.76 -34.61
N LEU A 977 17.31 -14.14 -35.08
CA LEU A 977 16.94 -12.77 -34.72
C LEU A 977 16.55 -12.64 -33.24
N SER A 978 15.80 -13.61 -32.68
CA SER A 978 15.47 -13.63 -31.25
C SER A 978 16.73 -13.71 -30.38
N ILE A 979 17.67 -14.58 -30.70
CA ILE A 979 18.96 -14.68 -29.98
C ILE A 979 19.78 -13.39 -30.15
N SER A 980 19.85 -12.87 -31.38
CA SER A 980 20.60 -11.64 -31.68
C SER A 980 20.05 -10.44 -30.92
N SER A 981 18.73 -10.32 -30.80
CA SER A 981 18.06 -9.28 -30.01
C SER A 981 18.49 -9.32 -28.54
N ILE A 982 18.51 -10.52 -27.92
CA ILE A 982 18.97 -10.69 -26.54
C ILE A 982 20.44 -10.31 -26.40
N PHE A 983 21.28 -10.77 -27.33
CA PHE A 983 22.72 -10.48 -27.33
C PHE A 983 22.98 -8.97 -27.45
N VAL A 984 22.34 -8.27 -28.38
CA VAL A 984 22.50 -6.82 -28.57
C VAL A 984 22.02 -6.04 -27.34
N ARG A 985 20.91 -6.44 -26.70
CA ARG A 985 20.45 -5.83 -25.44
C ARG A 985 21.44 -6.05 -24.29
N ALA A 986 22.13 -7.19 -24.25
CA ALA A 986 23.15 -7.48 -23.24
C ALA A 986 24.44 -6.64 -23.43
N LEU A 987 24.77 -6.22 -24.65
CA LEU A 987 25.99 -5.45 -24.95
C LEU A 987 25.96 -3.99 -24.46
N LYS A 988 24.77 -3.40 -24.27
CA LYS A 988 24.60 -2.02 -23.77
C LYS A 988 23.73 -1.98 -22.51
N PRO A 989 24.26 -2.40 -21.35
CA PRO A 989 23.61 -2.24 -20.06
C PRO A 989 23.30 -0.77 -19.75
N TYR A 990 22.24 -0.54 -18.97
CA TYR A 990 21.85 0.82 -18.59
C TYR A 990 22.86 1.39 -17.58
N MET A 991 23.37 2.59 -17.87
CA MET A 991 24.30 3.32 -17.02
C MET A 991 23.86 4.78 -16.92
N CYS A 992 23.89 5.33 -15.71
CA CYS A 992 23.55 6.74 -15.50
C CYS A 992 24.35 7.36 -14.35
N GLN A 993 24.47 8.69 -14.38
CA GLN A 993 25.04 9.47 -13.28
C GLN A 993 23.93 9.80 -12.28
N MET A 994 24.23 9.59 -10.99
CA MET A 994 23.26 9.74 -9.92
C MET A 994 23.48 11.04 -9.15
N GLY A 995 22.37 11.69 -8.76
CA GLY A 995 22.33 12.84 -7.87
C GLY A 995 21.50 12.56 -6.61
N ASN A 996 21.79 13.28 -5.53
CA ASN A 996 21.12 13.10 -4.24
C ASN A 996 19.85 13.96 -4.15
N VAL A 997 18.76 13.38 -3.67
CA VAL A 997 17.60 14.17 -3.23
C VAL A 997 17.95 14.82 -1.89
N ALA A 998 17.90 16.15 -1.83
CA ALA A 998 18.38 16.95 -0.70
C ALA A 998 17.94 16.42 0.67
N ASN A 999 18.91 16.22 1.57
CA ASN A 999 18.72 15.74 2.94
C ASN A 999 18.09 14.34 3.06
N SER A 1000 18.25 13.47 2.06
CA SER A 1000 17.80 12.07 2.08
C SER A 1000 18.90 11.10 1.66
N ASP A 1001 18.66 9.81 1.82
CA ASP A 1001 19.50 8.70 1.34
C ASP A 1001 19.13 8.24 -0.08
N VAL A 1002 18.26 8.98 -0.77
CA VAL A 1002 17.76 8.65 -2.10
C VAL A 1002 18.66 9.26 -3.17
N TYR A 1003 19.14 8.41 -4.09
CA TYR A 1003 19.94 8.79 -5.24
C TYR A 1003 19.18 8.43 -6.52
N LEU A 1004 19.10 9.37 -7.47
CA LEU A 1004 18.31 9.23 -8.70
C LEU A 1004 19.10 9.70 -9.92
N ASP A 1005 18.67 9.29 -11.11
CA ASP A 1005 19.28 9.65 -12.39
C ASP A 1005 19.15 11.15 -12.69
N LEU A 1006 20.29 11.82 -12.87
CA LEU A 1006 20.37 13.25 -13.20
C LEU A 1006 19.78 13.61 -14.56
N THR A 1007 19.75 12.65 -15.50
CA THR A 1007 19.14 12.89 -16.81
C THR A 1007 17.62 12.94 -16.75
N ARG A 1008 17.01 12.38 -15.70
CA ARG A 1008 15.56 12.28 -15.52
C ARG A 1008 15.00 13.28 -14.52
N TYR A 1009 15.79 13.74 -13.56
CA TYR A 1009 15.34 14.60 -12.46
C TYR A 1009 16.23 15.85 -12.30
N GLN A 1010 15.64 17.04 -12.45
CA GLN A 1010 16.37 18.32 -12.41
C GLN A 1010 16.68 18.85 -11.00
N GLY A 1011 15.95 18.41 -9.95
CA GLY A 1011 16.08 18.93 -8.58
C GLY A 1011 17.11 18.23 -7.70
N LEU A 1012 18.04 17.49 -8.29
CA LEU A 1012 19.02 16.68 -7.57
C LEU A 1012 20.30 17.47 -7.28
N ILE A 1013 20.94 17.15 -6.15
CA ILE A 1013 22.20 17.76 -5.73
C ILE A 1013 23.34 16.80 -6.04
N GLU A 1014 24.33 17.29 -6.79
CA GLU A 1014 25.61 16.61 -6.94
C GLU A 1014 26.55 16.95 -5.78
N HIS A 1015 27.22 15.95 -5.24
CA HIS A 1015 28.22 16.17 -4.20
C HIS A 1015 29.54 16.63 -4.84
N ARG A 1016 30.06 17.78 -4.42
CA ARG A 1016 31.37 18.27 -4.88
C ARG A 1016 32.47 17.24 -4.56
N GLY A 1017 33.34 16.98 -5.53
CA GLY A 1017 34.44 16.01 -5.42
C GLY A 1017 34.03 14.53 -5.45
N ILE A 1018 32.73 14.19 -5.56
CA ILE A 1018 32.22 12.81 -5.58
C ILE A 1018 31.33 12.59 -6.81
N LYS A 1019 31.66 11.63 -7.66
CA LYS A 1019 30.79 11.18 -8.75
C LYS A 1019 30.20 9.82 -8.45
N ILE A 1020 28.90 9.67 -8.67
CA ILE A 1020 28.16 8.44 -8.42
C ILE A 1020 27.62 7.93 -9.76
N ILE A 1021 27.96 6.70 -10.13
CA ILE A 1021 27.53 6.06 -11.37
C ILE A 1021 26.81 4.77 -11.03
N HIS A 1022 25.58 4.61 -11.55
CA HIS A 1022 24.80 3.40 -11.44
C HIS A 1022 25.01 2.51 -12.67
N TYR A 1023 25.20 1.20 -12.45
CA TYR A 1023 25.33 0.20 -13.50
C TYR A 1023 24.29 -0.91 -13.32
N ALA A 1024 23.44 -1.11 -14.31
CA ALA A 1024 22.39 -2.13 -14.31
C ALA A 1024 22.57 -3.15 -15.44
N GLY A 1025 22.98 -4.37 -15.10
CA GLY A 1025 23.16 -5.47 -16.05
C GLY A 1025 24.20 -6.49 -15.63
N GLY A 1026 24.79 -7.19 -16.61
CA GLY A 1026 25.93 -8.09 -16.41
C GLY A 1026 27.21 -7.44 -16.95
N LEU A 1027 28.29 -7.49 -16.18
CA LEU A 1027 29.60 -7.00 -16.61
C LEU A 1027 30.48 -8.17 -17.06
N HIS A 1028 30.68 -8.31 -18.36
CA HIS A 1028 31.38 -9.46 -18.95
C HIS A 1028 32.41 -9.01 -20.00
N PHE A 1029 33.16 -9.96 -20.55
CA PHE A 1029 34.22 -9.73 -21.54
C PHE A 1029 33.80 -8.84 -22.72
N ALA A 1030 32.52 -8.88 -23.12
CA ALA A 1030 31.99 -8.08 -24.23
C ALA A 1030 31.52 -6.67 -23.80
N SER A 1031 31.08 -6.47 -22.55
CA SER A 1031 30.61 -5.16 -22.06
C SER A 1031 31.69 -4.35 -21.33
N ARG A 1032 32.84 -4.95 -20.98
CA ARG A 1032 33.93 -4.30 -20.22
C ARG A 1032 34.51 -3.05 -20.87
N ALA A 1033 34.63 -3.03 -22.21
CA ALA A 1033 35.17 -1.89 -22.94
C ALA A 1033 34.18 -0.71 -22.93
N THR A 1034 32.90 -1.01 -23.20
CA THR A 1034 31.80 -0.04 -23.09
C THR A 1034 31.74 0.55 -21.68
N PHE A 1035 31.80 -0.29 -20.65
CA PHE A 1035 31.82 0.15 -19.26
C PHE A 1035 32.95 1.14 -18.97
N LYS A 1036 34.20 0.79 -19.31
CA LYS A 1036 35.37 1.67 -19.12
C LYS A 1036 35.17 3.02 -19.84
N ASN A 1037 34.82 2.98 -21.13
CA ASN A 1037 34.66 4.18 -21.94
C ASN A 1037 33.53 5.09 -21.43
N THR A 1038 32.39 4.52 -21.04
CA THR A 1038 31.25 5.27 -20.51
C THR A 1038 31.54 5.87 -19.13
N VAL A 1039 32.27 5.17 -18.26
CA VAL A 1039 32.73 5.76 -16.98
C VAL A 1039 33.67 6.94 -17.23
N CYS A 1040 34.64 6.81 -18.14
CA CYS A 1040 35.53 7.92 -18.50
C CYS A 1040 34.75 9.12 -19.07
N GLN A 1041 33.72 8.85 -19.88
CA GLN A 1041 32.84 9.89 -20.42
C GLN A 1041 32.07 10.63 -19.32
N PHE A 1042 31.51 9.91 -18.33
CA PHE A 1042 30.84 10.55 -17.18
C PHE A 1042 31.80 11.34 -16.27
N LEU A 1043 33.06 10.91 -16.19
CA LEU A 1043 34.09 11.64 -15.47
C LEU A 1043 34.64 12.84 -16.25
N GLY A 1044 34.39 12.92 -17.57
CA GLY A 1044 34.92 13.96 -18.44
C GLY A 1044 36.43 13.88 -18.63
N ILE A 1045 37.03 12.68 -18.51
CA ILE A 1045 38.49 12.48 -18.55
C ILE A 1045 38.90 11.56 -19.71
N ASN A 1046 40.07 11.84 -20.29
CA ASN A 1046 40.80 10.90 -21.12
C ASN A 1046 41.97 10.32 -20.32
N LEU A 1047 41.86 9.04 -19.92
CA LEU A 1047 42.81 8.41 -19.00
C LEU A 1047 44.27 8.54 -19.46
N THR A 1048 44.54 8.35 -20.73
CA THR A 1048 45.92 8.33 -21.26
C THR A 1048 46.56 9.71 -21.19
N GLU A 1049 45.78 10.76 -21.45
CA GLU A 1049 46.26 12.14 -21.38
C GLU A 1049 46.42 12.58 -19.92
N GLU A 1050 45.49 12.21 -19.05
CA GLU A 1050 45.52 12.62 -17.65
C GLU A 1050 46.67 11.95 -16.88
N ILE A 1051 46.98 10.68 -17.18
CA ILE A 1051 48.16 9.98 -16.64
C ILE A 1051 49.46 10.67 -17.11
N LYS A 1052 49.50 11.21 -18.34
CA LYS A 1052 50.66 11.97 -18.82
C LYS A 1052 50.78 13.32 -18.11
N ARG A 1053 49.66 14.04 -17.96
CA ARG A 1053 49.61 15.33 -17.24
C ARG A 1053 50.05 15.19 -15.79
N GLN A 1054 49.66 14.13 -15.10
CA GLN A 1054 50.10 13.93 -13.71
C GLN A 1054 51.57 13.56 -13.54
N LYS A 1055 52.25 13.12 -14.61
CA LYS A 1055 53.71 12.92 -14.58
C LYS A 1055 54.48 14.24 -14.74
N ASP A 1056 53.79 15.33 -15.08
CA ASP A 1056 54.38 16.66 -15.13
C ASP A 1056 54.55 17.21 -13.71
N PRO A 1057 55.79 17.50 -13.25
CA PRO A 1057 56.04 18.03 -11.91
C PRO A 1057 55.41 19.40 -11.64
N GLU A 1058 54.99 20.16 -12.67
CA GLU A 1058 54.30 21.45 -12.51
C GLU A 1058 52.76 21.33 -12.42
N PHE A 1059 52.20 20.11 -12.53
CA PHE A 1059 50.76 19.90 -12.54
C PHE A 1059 50.12 20.02 -11.14
N CYS A 1060 49.39 21.12 -10.91
CA CYS A 1060 48.54 21.31 -9.73
C CYS A 1060 47.09 20.95 -10.06
N ARG A 1061 46.49 20.07 -9.24
CA ARG A 1061 45.10 19.66 -9.41
C ARG A 1061 44.15 20.73 -8.89
N ALA A 1062 43.10 21.05 -9.66
CA ALA A 1062 42.08 22.00 -9.23
C ALA A 1062 41.35 21.55 -7.95
N ASP A 1063 40.99 22.49 -7.08
CA ASP A 1063 40.28 22.20 -5.81
C ASP A 1063 38.90 21.56 -6.01
N ASP A 1064 38.24 21.83 -7.15
CA ASP A 1064 36.96 21.22 -7.52
C ASP A 1064 37.11 19.85 -8.22
N ALA A 1065 38.31 19.27 -8.24
CA ALA A 1065 38.55 18.00 -8.91
C ALA A 1065 37.82 16.82 -8.25
N ILE A 1066 37.50 15.82 -9.06
CA ILE A 1066 36.87 14.58 -8.60
C ILE A 1066 37.92 13.79 -7.80
N HIS A 1067 37.58 13.43 -6.57
CA HIS A 1067 38.44 12.61 -5.71
C HIS A 1067 37.89 11.21 -5.48
N PHE A 1068 36.56 11.05 -5.49
CA PHE A 1068 35.91 9.78 -5.26
C PHE A 1068 34.96 9.43 -6.39
N LEU A 1069 35.10 8.21 -6.91
CA LEU A 1069 34.14 7.58 -7.81
C LEU A 1069 33.40 6.49 -7.05
N ILE A 1070 32.09 6.63 -6.91
CA ILE A 1070 31.22 5.62 -6.32
C ILE A 1070 30.51 4.88 -7.45
N LEU A 1071 30.74 3.57 -7.52
CA LEU A 1071 30.05 2.69 -8.46
C LEU A 1071 28.96 1.94 -7.70
N ASP A 1072 27.71 2.19 -8.08
CA ASP A 1072 26.56 1.47 -7.57
C ASP A 1072 26.33 0.19 -8.37
N PHE A 1073 26.60 -0.94 -7.72
CA PHE A 1073 26.47 -2.30 -8.24
C PHE A 1073 25.27 -3.04 -7.65
N THR A 1074 24.29 -2.32 -7.09
CA THR A 1074 23.03 -2.90 -6.61
C THR A 1074 22.30 -3.71 -7.69
N ALA A 1075 22.39 -3.28 -8.95
CA ALA A 1075 21.78 -3.95 -10.10
C ALA A 1075 22.79 -4.79 -10.94
N LEU A 1076 23.99 -5.03 -10.42
CA LEU A 1076 24.99 -5.89 -11.07
C LEU A 1076 24.68 -7.36 -10.76
N SER A 1077 24.16 -8.05 -11.76
CA SER A 1077 23.70 -9.44 -11.63
C SER A 1077 24.83 -10.47 -11.73
N TYR A 1078 25.82 -10.19 -12.57
CA TYR A 1078 26.90 -11.12 -12.88
C TYR A 1078 28.18 -10.36 -13.27
N ILE A 1079 29.33 -10.90 -12.90
CA ILE A 1079 30.63 -10.44 -13.35
C ILE A 1079 31.56 -11.61 -13.70
N ASP A 1080 32.27 -11.53 -14.83
CA ASP A 1080 33.24 -12.55 -15.25
C ASP A 1080 34.70 -12.19 -14.87
N PRO A 1081 35.62 -13.17 -14.86
CA PRO A 1081 37.03 -12.91 -14.54
C PRO A 1081 37.71 -11.91 -15.49
N SER A 1082 37.36 -11.94 -16.78
CA SER A 1082 37.92 -11.04 -17.79
C SER A 1082 37.56 -9.58 -17.53
N ALA A 1083 36.32 -9.31 -17.11
CA ALA A 1083 35.87 -8.00 -16.69
C ALA A 1083 36.53 -7.59 -15.37
N ILE A 1084 36.65 -8.49 -14.38
CA ILE A 1084 37.35 -8.19 -13.12
C ILE A 1084 38.80 -7.80 -13.38
N SER A 1085 39.53 -8.50 -14.24
CA SER A 1085 40.91 -8.17 -14.59
C SER A 1085 41.02 -6.77 -15.21
N THR A 1086 40.15 -6.46 -16.17
CA THR A 1086 40.11 -5.13 -16.80
C THR A 1086 39.71 -4.05 -15.80
N PHE A 1087 38.78 -4.37 -14.90
CA PHE A 1087 38.33 -3.46 -13.87
C PHE A 1087 39.41 -3.20 -12.81
N LYS A 1088 40.17 -4.22 -12.41
CA LYS A 1088 41.36 -4.10 -11.52
C LYS A 1088 42.41 -3.18 -12.10
N GLN A 1089 42.72 -3.34 -13.38
CA GLN A 1089 43.64 -2.44 -14.09
C GLN A 1089 43.07 -1.02 -14.14
N PHE A 1090 41.79 -0.88 -14.49
CA PHE A 1090 41.14 0.43 -14.58
C PHE A 1090 41.10 1.16 -13.23
N THR A 1091 40.85 0.47 -12.11
CA THR A 1091 40.90 1.10 -10.78
C THR A 1091 42.31 1.55 -10.41
N LYS A 1092 43.36 0.79 -10.77
CA LYS A 1092 44.76 1.22 -10.58
C LYS A 1092 45.09 2.45 -11.42
N GLU A 1093 44.60 2.50 -12.66
CA GLU A 1093 44.76 3.67 -13.52
C GLU A 1093 44.04 4.91 -12.94
N LEU A 1094 42.81 4.75 -12.43
CA LEU A 1094 42.07 5.83 -11.75
C LEU A 1094 42.77 6.30 -10.45
N GLU A 1095 43.33 5.37 -9.69
CA GLU A 1095 44.08 5.69 -8.48
C GLU A 1095 45.39 6.41 -8.79
N SER A 1096 46.05 6.06 -9.90
CA SER A 1096 47.24 6.77 -10.38
C SER A 1096 46.96 8.21 -10.76
N ILE A 1097 45.72 8.55 -11.13
CA ILE A 1097 45.24 9.93 -11.32
C ILE A 1097 44.59 10.51 -10.06
N GLY A 1098 44.76 9.89 -8.89
CA GLY A 1098 44.23 10.35 -7.61
C GLY A 1098 42.72 10.32 -7.46
N ILE A 1099 42.00 9.47 -8.23
CA ILE A 1099 40.57 9.20 -8.06
C ILE A 1099 40.42 7.85 -7.36
N GLN A 1100 39.91 7.86 -6.12
CA GLN A 1100 39.67 6.63 -5.38
C GLN A 1100 38.29 6.03 -5.76
N THR A 1101 38.28 4.76 -6.15
CA THR A 1101 37.03 4.05 -6.48
C THR A 1101 36.45 3.37 -5.24
N LEU A 1102 35.15 3.58 -5.00
CA LEU A 1102 34.36 2.95 -3.94
C LEU A 1102 33.23 2.14 -4.58
N LEU A 1103 32.96 0.94 -4.07
CA LEU A 1103 31.85 0.11 -4.53
C LEU A 1103 30.69 0.16 -3.53
N ALA A 1104 29.47 0.29 -4.04
CA ALA A 1104 28.25 0.25 -3.24
C ALA A 1104 27.32 -0.87 -3.72
N GLY A 1105 26.65 -1.54 -2.79
CA GLY A 1105 25.53 -2.44 -3.09
C GLY A 1105 25.89 -3.73 -3.83
N CYS A 1106 27.13 -4.23 -3.70
CA CYS A 1106 27.53 -5.47 -4.39
C CYS A 1106 26.67 -6.66 -3.94
N SER A 1107 26.06 -7.36 -4.90
CA SER A 1107 25.36 -8.62 -4.60
C SER A 1107 26.34 -9.68 -4.06
N PRO A 1108 25.90 -10.61 -3.19
CA PRO A 1108 26.79 -11.61 -2.60
C PRO A 1108 27.57 -12.44 -3.64
N LEU A 1109 26.93 -12.84 -4.74
CA LEU A 1109 27.57 -13.61 -5.80
C LEU A 1109 28.70 -12.84 -6.49
N VAL A 1110 28.48 -11.55 -6.77
CA VAL A 1110 29.47 -10.65 -7.37
C VAL A 1110 30.61 -10.40 -6.37
N PHE A 1111 30.29 -10.10 -5.11
CA PHE A 1111 31.26 -9.87 -4.05
C PHE A 1111 32.19 -11.08 -3.87
N GLU A 1112 31.64 -12.29 -3.79
CA GLU A 1112 32.42 -13.52 -3.67
C GLU A 1112 33.29 -13.78 -4.90
N LYS A 1113 32.78 -13.51 -6.11
CA LYS A 1113 33.55 -13.67 -7.34
C LYS A 1113 34.72 -12.69 -7.41
N MET A 1114 34.50 -11.44 -7.03
CA MET A 1114 35.55 -10.41 -6.94
C MET A 1114 36.61 -10.77 -5.88
N LYS A 1115 36.19 -11.27 -4.72
CA LYS A 1115 37.10 -11.76 -3.67
C LYS A 1115 37.94 -12.94 -4.15
N LYS A 1116 37.32 -13.94 -4.80
CA LYS A 1116 38.02 -15.09 -5.40
C LYS A 1116 39.04 -14.71 -6.47
N CYS A 1117 38.77 -13.65 -7.24
CA CYS A 1117 39.68 -13.16 -8.27
C CYS A 1117 40.75 -12.19 -7.73
N GLY A 1118 40.86 -12.02 -6.41
CA GLY A 1118 41.86 -11.15 -5.79
C GLY A 1118 41.68 -9.66 -6.12
N PHE A 1119 40.44 -9.23 -6.33
CA PHE A 1119 40.09 -7.81 -6.49
C PHE A 1119 39.75 -7.14 -5.15
N LEU A 1120 39.17 -7.90 -4.22
CA LEU A 1120 38.85 -7.43 -2.86
C LEU A 1120 39.77 -8.13 -1.85
N GLY A 1121 40.40 -7.36 -0.96
CA GLY A 1121 41.20 -7.89 0.16
C GLY A 1121 42.65 -8.28 -0.14
N SER A 1122 43.19 -7.95 -1.33
CA SER A 1122 44.63 -8.09 -1.64
C SER A 1122 45.39 -6.82 -1.25
N GLU A 1123 46.61 -6.95 -0.71
CA GLU A 1123 47.47 -5.80 -0.33
C GLU A 1123 47.73 -4.81 -1.48
N GLU A 1124 47.72 -5.28 -2.74
CA GLU A 1124 48.01 -4.46 -3.93
C GLU A 1124 46.84 -3.63 -4.48
N THR A 1125 45.60 -3.86 -4.02
CA THR A 1125 44.39 -3.15 -4.49
C THR A 1125 43.32 -3.20 -3.41
N TYR A 1126 43.27 -2.18 -2.55
CA TYR A 1126 42.26 -2.07 -1.50
C TYR A 1126 41.07 -1.22 -1.96
N VAL A 1127 40.22 -1.80 -2.81
CA VAL A 1127 38.94 -1.16 -3.18
C VAL A 1127 37.95 -1.35 -2.04
N ARG A 1128 37.46 -0.24 -1.48
CA ARG A 1128 36.50 -0.27 -0.37
C ARG A 1128 35.09 -0.57 -0.86
N THR A 1129 34.40 -1.46 -0.16
CA THR A 1129 33.02 -1.87 -0.45
C THR A 1129 32.07 -1.44 0.67
N TYR A 1130 30.93 -0.88 0.29
CA TYR A 1130 29.87 -0.42 1.20
C TYR A 1130 28.54 -1.11 0.87
N PRO A 1131 27.69 -1.34 1.88
CA PRO A 1131 26.37 -1.94 1.68
C PRO A 1131 25.42 -1.00 0.91
N THR A 1132 25.58 0.32 1.06
CA THR A 1132 24.72 1.32 0.40
C THR A 1132 25.53 2.46 -0.21
N ILE A 1133 24.95 3.15 -1.20
CA ILE A 1133 25.54 4.37 -1.78
C ILE A 1133 25.72 5.44 -0.70
N HIS A 1134 24.74 5.57 0.21
CA HIS A 1134 24.75 6.59 1.25
C HIS A 1134 25.94 6.42 2.21
N ASP A 1135 26.26 5.18 2.61
CA ASP A 1135 27.43 4.90 3.45
C ASP A 1135 28.75 5.25 2.73
N ALA A 1136 28.85 4.95 1.42
CA ALA A 1136 30.01 5.31 0.60
C ALA A 1136 30.18 6.84 0.44
N VAL A 1137 29.07 7.56 0.22
CA VAL A 1137 29.06 9.03 0.12
C VAL A 1137 29.49 9.67 1.45
N HIS A 1138 28.97 9.17 2.57
CA HIS A 1138 29.32 9.67 3.90
C HIS A 1138 30.82 9.50 4.17
N TYR A 1139 31.39 8.35 3.80
CA TYR A 1139 32.82 8.12 3.87
C TYR A 1139 33.61 9.12 3.01
N GLY A 1140 33.24 9.28 1.73
CA GLY A 1140 33.90 10.22 0.82
C GLY A 1140 33.86 11.67 1.34
N GLN A 1141 32.70 12.12 1.84
CA GLN A 1141 32.54 13.45 2.43
C GLN A 1141 33.39 13.64 3.69
N LYS A 1142 33.48 12.64 4.57
CA LYS A 1142 34.36 12.68 5.76
C LYS A 1142 35.82 12.87 5.34
N GLN A 1143 36.28 12.12 4.35
CA GLN A 1143 37.66 12.22 3.86
C GLN A 1143 37.95 13.57 3.19
N LEU A 1144 37.02 14.10 2.39
CA LEU A 1144 37.16 15.44 1.80
C LEU A 1144 37.28 16.53 2.87
N ARG A 1145 36.49 16.44 3.95
CA ARG A 1145 36.59 17.38 5.08
C ARG A 1145 37.93 17.29 5.81
N LEU A 1146 38.45 16.08 6.03
CA LEU A 1146 39.75 15.88 6.66
C LEU A 1146 40.89 16.48 5.82
N ARG A 1147 40.84 16.29 4.49
CA ARG A 1147 41.78 16.90 3.55
C ARG A 1147 41.72 18.43 3.59
N ALA A 1148 40.51 19.00 3.57
CA ALA A 1148 40.32 20.45 3.67
C ALA A 1148 40.81 21.05 5.00
N ALA A 1149 40.83 20.26 6.08
CA ALA A 1149 41.28 20.69 7.41
C ALA A 1149 42.79 20.56 7.64
N GLY A 1150 43.58 20.10 6.65
CA GLY A 1150 45.04 19.96 6.78
C GLY A 1150 45.49 18.84 7.73
N ALA A 1151 44.59 17.98 8.19
CA ALA A 1151 44.91 16.86 9.07
C ALA A 1151 45.42 15.68 8.25
N THR A 1152 46.67 15.26 8.46
CA THR A 1152 47.17 13.97 7.97
C THR A 1152 46.44 12.86 8.73
N PRO A 1153 45.74 11.92 8.05
CA PRO A 1153 45.00 10.89 8.74
C PRO A 1153 45.97 9.88 9.36
N THR A 1154 46.12 9.90 10.69
CA THR A 1154 46.72 8.79 11.43
C THR A 1154 45.82 7.56 11.29
N ILE A 1155 46.41 6.44 10.86
CA ILE A 1155 45.76 5.14 10.60
C ILE A 1155 44.87 4.65 11.76
N GLN A 1156 45.08 5.19 12.97
CA GLN A 1156 44.41 4.79 14.20
C GLN A 1156 43.05 5.47 14.45
N GLU A 1157 42.76 6.63 13.86
CA GLU A 1157 41.45 7.32 14.01
C GLU A 1157 40.38 6.84 13.01
N VAL A 1158 40.74 5.98 12.06
CA VAL A 1158 39.84 5.43 11.04
C VAL A 1158 39.18 4.12 11.50
N ARG A 1159 39.55 3.58 12.68
CA ARG A 1159 39.07 2.29 13.21
C ARG A 1159 38.07 2.37 14.38
N LEU A 1160 37.55 3.55 14.73
CA LEU A 1160 36.54 3.72 15.79
C LEU A 1160 35.25 4.37 15.28
#